data_AF-A0AAD3N6N8-F1
#
_entry.id   AF-A0AAD3N6N8-F1
#
_cell.length_a   1.000
_cell.length_b   1.000
_cell.length_c   1.000
_cell.angle_alpha   90.00
_cell.angle_beta   90.00
_cell.angle_gamma   90.00
#
_symmetry.space_group_name_H-M   'P 1'
#
loop_
_entity.id
_entity.type
_entity.pdbx_description
1 polymer ?
#
loop_
_entity_poly.entity_id
_entity_poly.type
_entity_poly.pdbx_seq_one_letter_code
_entity_poly.pdbx_strand_id
1 'polypeptide(L)'
;MVKSGKLRSGTGSKLKRWKKGHSSDSNPQTSRFRQAAKSRFFSRPTGKSDLTVDALKLHNELQTGPLELSTGGRKDAFMEEEPDEAISERTSGTFLSGLSDCSNLTFRKVQRFWESNSAAHKEICAVLAAVTEVIRSQGGKETETEYFAALMTTLEVVDSAESQAAVAYLLNLVMKRVPAPVLISKFSDTTKALMDVMSKQATSETASALRWILSCLATLLRKQDVSVWTYPSTLQAYHGLLSFTVHSKPKVRKAAQQGICSILRGSDFLFTDNAPSHHPAAVTTAKFCIKEMEQAGGSKEDTTTLHVLGLLKELMGTFPLGAVKSCCETLLRVMTLSHVLVTASAMQAFHKLFSGKPNASNLSPELNAQIITALYDYLPSENDLQPLMAWLAVMEKAHIHLASLQSSLSLGHLPRLFSAAMSCLLSPHTQVVSAATNTLKTLLTECVAPCLDEMGTISATASAGNPSYICKMFRIIEEGLSYRFHASWPFVLQILGCFYRVAGKKAHSIMTKSLQSLADLRSTPQFPFSGELDLAVGGAVESMGPEVVLGAVPLNITGYNDDLEFPRSWLVPVIRDHVKNTHLGFFASYFLPLASTLKQRAEELEQAGQKLEAKVYQTLQLQIWTMLPGFCTCPVDLLASFKSIARTLGMAINDRPDLRLIVCQALRTIINKSCSTEEEKAEVGHFSKNFLPILFNVYSQQPAAGESGTYRMAVLDTIKVYLTVTETQMICTFLQKATDRLSGTDTTEFTRLSMMDLVVAMAPFVDEVTMTKTFELIKPYLETKEPGMQKKAYRVLEEMCGGERDECRSFVVANLETLKVVLLETLKNASSPAKR
;
A
#
# COMPACT_ATOMS: atom_id res chain seq x y z
N MET A 1 -36.66 23.51 -33.76
CA MET A 1 -37.85 24.40 -33.78
C MET A 1 -38.44 24.48 -32.37
N VAL A 2 -37.96 25.38 -31.51
CA VAL A 2 -38.66 25.77 -30.26
C VAL A 2 -38.33 27.24 -29.98
N LYS A 3 -39.38 28.05 -29.86
CA LYS A 3 -39.38 29.51 -29.77
C LYS A 3 -39.04 29.99 -28.36
N SER A 4 -38.32 31.12 -28.31
CA SER A 4 -38.14 31.98 -27.14
C SER A 4 -39.48 32.44 -26.55
N GLY A 5 -39.62 32.31 -25.23
CA GLY A 5 -40.58 33.08 -24.43
C GLY A 5 -39.92 34.34 -23.85
N LYS A 6 -40.38 35.52 -24.28
CA LYS A 6 -40.11 36.81 -23.62
C LYS A 6 -41.01 36.92 -22.38
N LEU A 7 -40.43 37.22 -21.21
CA LEU A 7 -41.15 37.77 -20.06
C LEU A 7 -40.85 39.27 -19.94
N ARG A 8 -41.90 40.04 -19.66
CA ARG A 8 -41.93 41.51 -19.56
C ARG A 8 -41.19 42.01 -18.32
N SER A 9 -40.61 43.20 -18.46
CA SER A 9 -39.88 43.98 -17.46
C SER A 9 -40.80 44.67 -16.44
N GLY A 10 -40.36 44.78 -15.19
CA GLY A 10 -40.93 45.79 -14.29
C GLY A 10 -40.72 45.58 -12.79
N THR A 11 -39.46 45.58 -12.32
CA THR A 11 -38.96 46.28 -11.10
C THR A 11 -37.57 45.74 -10.78
N GLY A 12 -36.58 46.63 -10.83
CA GLY A 12 -35.19 46.28 -10.92
C GLY A 12 -34.51 45.99 -9.58
N SER A 13 -33.52 45.09 -9.64
CA SER A 13 -32.20 45.41 -9.09
C SER A 13 -31.12 44.80 -10.00
N LYS A 14 -30.14 45.62 -10.38
CA LYS A 14 -29.06 45.29 -11.31
C LYS A 14 -28.14 44.23 -10.71
N LEU A 15 -28.05 43.04 -11.31
CA LEU A 15 -26.94 42.11 -11.06
C LEU A 15 -25.74 42.52 -11.93
N LYS A 16 -24.59 42.82 -11.29
CA LYS A 16 -23.33 43.15 -11.97
C LYS A 16 -22.77 41.88 -12.65
N ARG A 17 -22.63 41.93 -13.97
CA ARG A 17 -21.92 40.92 -14.78
C ARG A 17 -20.41 41.14 -14.63
N TRP A 18 -19.62 40.09 -14.40
CA TRP A 18 -18.16 40.19 -14.33
C TRP A 18 -17.57 40.51 -15.72
N LYS A 19 -16.55 41.39 -15.76
CA LYS A 19 -15.81 41.70 -16.98
C LYS A 19 -14.93 40.49 -17.35
N LYS A 20 -14.84 40.22 -18.66
CA LYS A 20 -14.02 39.13 -19.24
C LYS A 20 -12.54 39.44 -19.00
N GLY A 21 -11.80 38.55 -18.32
CA GLY A 21 -10.35 38.70 -18.06
C GLY A 21 -9.87 38.45 -16.63
N HIS A 22 -10.73 38.16 -15.65
CA HIS A 22 -10.35 37.99 -14.23
C HIS A 22 -10.65 36.58 -13.67
N SER A 23 -10.17 35.53 -14.30
CA SER A 23 -10.38 34.13 -13.83
C SER A 23 -9.39 33.69 -12.73
N SER A 24 -8.64 34.61 -12.11
CA SER A 24 -7.60 34.27 -11.12
C SER A 24 -7.47 35.30 -9.97
N ASP A 25 -8.52 36.06 -9.65
CA ASP A 25 -8.51 37.00 -8.51
C ASP A 25 -9.35 36.45 -7.34
N SER A 26 -8.67 36.00 -6.29
CA SER A 26 -9.25 35.37 -5.10
C SER A 26 -9.81 36.38 -4.08
N ASN A 27 -10.59 37.38 -4.48
CA ASN A 27 -11.39 38.17 -3.51
C ASN A 27 -12.51 39.05 -4.13
N PRO A 28 -13.80 38.70 -4.05
CA PRO A 28 -14.88 39.59 -4.51
C PRO A 28 -15.28 40.65 -3.45
N GLN A 29 -15.27 41.93 -3.83
CA GLN A 29 -15.57 43.12 -2.99
C GLN A 29 -17.05 43.33 -2.57
N THR A 30 -17.85 42.31 -2.28
CA THR A 30 -19.23 42.53 -1.78
C THR A 30 -19.56 41.71 -0.54
N SER A 31 -19.71 42.39 0.60
CA SER A 31 -19.80 41.82 1.96
C SER A 31 -21.24 41.64 2.48
N ARG A 32 -22.18 41.20 1.64
CA ARG A 32 -23.61 41.21 2.02
C ARG A 32 -24.01 40.21 3.12
N PHE A 33 -23.23 39.15 3.33
CA PHE A 33 -23.46 38.19 4.43
C PHE A 33 -22.54 38.38 5.65
N ARG A 34 -21.71 39.45 5.67
CA ARG A 34 -20.82 39.75 6.81
C ARG A 34 -21.42 40.74 7.82
N GLN A 35 -22.50 41.45 7.46
CA GLN A 35 -23.17 42.41 8.35
C GLN A 35 -24.36 41.84 9.13
N ALA A 36 -25.00 40.77 8.66
CA ALA A 36 -26.03 40.06 9.44
C ALA A 36 -25.46 39.28 10.64
N ALA A 37 -24.13 39.07 10.67
CA ALA A 37 -23.43 38.41 11.77
C ALA A 37 -22.79 39.38 12.79
N LYS A 38 -22.95 40.71 12.65
CA LYS A 38 -22.33 41.71 13.54
C LYS A 38 -23.30 42.49 14.45
N SER A 39 -24.61 42.23 14.42
CA SER A 39 -25.61 43.07 15.12
C SER A 39 -26.25 42.47 16.37
N ARG A 40 -25.63 41.49 17.05
CA ARG A 40 -26.18 40.97 18.33
C ARG A 40 -25.19 40.88 19.50
N PHE A 41 -24.11 41.66 19.50
CA PHE A 41 -23.10 41.55 20.58
C PHE A 41 -22.73 42.84 21.34
N PHE A 42 -23.21 44.02 20.94
CA PHE A 42 -22.92 45.24 21.72
C PHE A 42 -24.12 46.21 21.78
N SER A 43 -25.03 45.95 22.71
CA SER A 43 -25.78 47.01 23.41
C SER A 43 -25.61 46.76 24.91
N ARG A 44 -24.98 47.73 25.59
CA ARG A 44 -24.75 47.72 27.04
C ARG A 44 -26.07 47.92 27.82
N PRO A 45 -26.25 47.26 28.97
CA PRO A 45 -27.21 47.71 29.98
C PRO A 45 -26.76 49.06 30.54
N THR A 46 -27.72 49.96 30.73
CA THR A 46 -27.57 51.23 31.44
C THR A 46 -27.21 51.00 32.91
N GLY A 47 -26.02 51.44 33.31
CA GLY A 47 -25.58 51.51 34.71
C GLY A 47 -24.17 52.09 34.81
N LYS A 48 -23.98 53.13 35.63
CA LYS A 48 -22.71 53.85 35.80
C LYS A 48 -21.62 52.91 36.35
N SER A 49 -20.45 52.93 35.72
CA SER A 49 -19.28 52.13 36.11
C SER A 49 -18.11 53.08 36.39
N ASP A 50 -17.66 53.06 37.65
CA ASP A 50 -16.54 53.82 38.19
C ASP A 50 -15.21 53.13 37.86
N LEU A 51 -14.76 53.18 36.60
CA LEU A 51 -13.40 52.80 36.25
C LEU A 51 -12.50 54.03 36.17
N THR A 52 -11.64 54.19 37.17
CA THR A 52 -10.56 55.18 37.19
C THR A 52 -9.40 54.75 36.28
N VAL A 53 -8.59 55.73 35.88
CA VAL A 53 -7.42 55.58 34.98
C VAL A 53 -6.44 54.50 35.47
N ASP A 54 -6.38 54.25 36.77
CA ASP A 54 -5.53 53.21 37.36
C ASP A 54 -6.02 51.78 37.06
N ALA A 55 -7.33 51.56 36.94
CA ALA A 55 -7.87 50.25 36.54
C ALA A 55 -7.56 49.93 35.06
N LEU A 56 -7.43 50.95 34.21
CA LEU A 56 -7.02 50.80 32.81
C LEU A 56 -5.52 50.52 32.69
N LYS A 57 -4.72 51.07 33.61
CA LYS A 57 -3.27 50.86 33.66
C LYS A 57 -2.92 49.42 34.09
N LEU A 58 -3.64 48.89 35.09
CA LEU A 58 -3.52 47.49 35.53
C LEU A 58 -3.91 46.50 34.43
N HIS A 59 -4.93 46.82 33.61
CA HIS A 59 -5.32 46.01 32.46
C HIS A 59 -4.24 45.99 31.36
N ASN A 60 -3.56 47.11 31.11
CA ASN A 60 -2.53 47.21 30.07
C ASN A 60 -1.21 46.52 30.49
N GLU A 61 -0.88 46.52 31.77
CA GLU A 61 0.28 45.80 32.32
C GLU A 61 0.10 44.27 32.25
N LEU A 62 -1.14 43.76 32.40
CA LEU A 62 -1.46 42.33 32.27
C LEU A 62 -1.44 41.78 30.83
N GLN A 63 -1.33 42.63 29.80
CA GLN A 63 -1.35 42.20 28.38
C GLN A 63 0.02 42.20 27.68
N THR A 64 1.11 42.53 28.35
CA THR A 64 2.45 42.62 27.72
C THR A 64 3.40 41.49 28.15
N GLY A 65 3.15 40.29 27.66
CA GLY A 65 4.11 39.17 27.61
C GLY A 65 4.04 38.51 26.22
N PRO A 66 5.14 38.13 25.57
CA PRO A 66 5.14 37.81 24.14
C PRO A 66 4.52 36.43 23.86
N LEU A 67 3.47 36.40 23.03
CA LEU A 67 2.82 35.20 22.50
C LEU A 67 3.24 35.02 21.02
N GLU A 68 3.96 33.93 20.72
CA GLU A 68 4.02 33.39 19.36
C GLU A 68 2.69 32.69 19.03
N LEU A 69 2.04 33.14 17.96
CA LEU A 69 0.81 32.57 17.42
C LEU A 69 1.14 31.45 16.41
N SER A 70 0.97 30.18 16.81
CA SER A 70 0.72 29.10 15.85
C SER A 70 -0.80 28.97 15.62
N THR A 71 -1.25 29.23 14.40
CA THR A 71 -2.63 29.09 13.95
C THR A 71 -3.09 27.63 13.89
N GLY A 72 -4.07 27.25 14.70
CA GLY A 72 -4.78 25.96 14.62
C GLY A 72 -6.11 26.01 15.37
N GLY A 73 -7.21 25.63 14.69
CA GLY A 73 -8.59 25.95 15.07
C GLY A 73 -9.14 25.28 16.34
N ARG A 74 -10.25 25.87 16.82
CA ARG A 74 -11.13 25.40 17.91
C ARG A 74 -11.25 23.87 17.98
N LYS A 75 -10.69 23.27 19.03
CA LYS A 75 -11.11 21.98 19.58
C LYS A 75 -11.61 22.23 21.01
N ASP A 76 -12.83 21.76 21.27
CA ASP A 76 -13.33 21.61 22.63
C ASP A 76 -12.35 20.75 23.44
N ALA A 77 -12.12 21.13 24.70
CA ALA A 77 -11.14 20.52 25.59
C ALA A 77 -11.40 19.02 25.80
N PHE A 78 -10.72 18.18 25.03
CA PHE A 78 -10.67 16.73 25.21
C PHE A 78 -9.21 16.27 25.25
N MET A 79 -8.88 15.53 26.31
CA MET A 79 -7.56 14.93 26.52
C MET A 79 -7.42 13.65 25.67
N GLU A 80 -6.72 13.74 24.55
CA GLU A 80 -6.15 12.59 23.83
C GLU A 80 -4.63 12.76 23.70
N GLU A 81 -3.92 11.64 23.57
CA GLU A 81 -2.44 11.57 23.56
C GLU A 81 -1.87 11.96 22.19
N GLU A 82 -0.89 12.87 22.17
CA GLU A 82 -0.03 13.22 21.03
C GLU A 82 1.44 13.28 21.53
N PRO A 83 2.46 12.94 20.69
CA PRO A 83 3.86 12.87 21.10
C PRO A 83 4.67 14.16 20.89
N ASP A 84 5.56 14.41 21.86
CA ASP A 84 6.82 15.20 21.92
C ASP A 84 7.02 16.55 21.20
N GLU A 85 7.39 17.59 21.98
CA GLU A 85 8.48 18.56 21.72
C GLU A 85 8.70 19.58 22.87
N ALA A 86 9.77 20.40 22.75
CA ALA A 86 10.75 20.86 23.76
C ALA A 86 10.47 22.15 24.62
N ILE A 87 11.49 22.53 25.40
CA ILE A 87 11.55 23.38 26.63
C ILE A 87 11.62 24.90 26.36
N SER A 88 11.07 25.73 27.27
CA SER A 88 11.59 27.06 27.62
C SER A 88 11.14 27.52 29.02
N GLU A 89 12.01 28.26 29.73
CA GLU A 89 11.91 28.70 31.14
C GLU A 89 11.37 30.14 31.32
N ARG A 90 10.69 30.34 32.47
CA ARG A 90 10.84 31.41 33.49
C ARG A 90 9.52 32.04 33.99
N THR A 91 9.54 32.25 35.30
CA THR A 91 8.42 32.38 36.26
C THR A 91 8.09 33.83 36.62
N SER A 92 6.83 34.09 37.02
CA SER A 92 6.44 35.23 37.90
C SER A 92 5.32 34.74 38.83
N GLY A 93 5.46 34.99 40.14
CA GLY A 93 4.79 34.23 41.19
C GLY A 93 3.37 34.69 41.60
N THR A 94 2.48 33.70 41.77
CA THR A 94 1.20 33.74 42.52
C THR A 94 0.75 32.31 42.81
N PHE A 95 0.52 31.89 44.07
CA PHE A 95 0.08 30.55 44.58
C PHE A 95 0.82 29.29 44.06
N LEU A 96 1.56 29.42 42.97
CA LEU A 96 2.19 28.42 42.13
C LEU A 96 3.66 28.21 42.48
N SER A 97 4.20 28.92 43.47
CA SER A 97 5.64 28.85 43.83
C SER A 97 6.06 27.46 44.30
N GLY A 98 5.22 26.75 45.07
CA GLY A 98 5.48 25.35 45.42
C GLY A 98 5.31 24.36 44.26
N LEU A 99 4.65 24.81 43.17
CA LEU A 99 4.27 24.00 42.02
C LEU A 99 5.21 24.18 40.83
N SER A 100 5.82 25.37 40.67
CA SER A 100 6.88 25.65 39.70
C SER A 100 8.18 24.92 40.00
N ASP A 101 8.34 24.45 41.24
CA ASP A 101 9.53 23.73 41.71
C ASP A 101 9.38 22.22 41.66
N CYS A 102 8.25 21.65 41.24
CA CYS A 102 8.11 20.19 41.12
C CYS A 102 9.10 19.66 40.07
N SER A 103 10.14 18.98 40.53
CA SER A 103 11.28 18.53 39.72
C SER A 103 10.96 17.26 38.91
N ASN A 104 9.89 16.56 39.27
CA ASN A 104 9.54 15.29 38.65
C ASN A 104 8.88 15.47 37.27
N LEU A 105 9.55 14.99 36.23
CA LEU A 105 9.12 15.05 34.83
C LEU A 105 7.81 14.31 34.52
N THR A 106 7.33 13.45 35.42
CA THR A 106 6.08 12.70 35.27
C THR A 106 4.85 13.61 35.25
N PHE A 107 4.90 14.74 35.95
CA PHE A 107 3.80 15.69 36.03
C PHE A 107 3.86 16.82 34.99
N ARG A 108 4.76 16.72 34.00
CA ARG A 108 4.87 17.70 32.90
C ARG A 108 3.57 17.93 32.11
N LYS A 109 2.68 16.92 32.05
CA LYS A 109 1.34 17.09 31.46
C LYS A 109 0.41 17.92 32.34
N VAL A 110 0.52 17.80 33.65
CA VAL A 110 -0.15 18.69 34.61
C VAL A 110 0.42 20.11 34.47
N GLN A 111 1.70 20.24 34.06
CA GLN A 111 2.33 21.54 33.79
C GLN A 111 1.65 22.39 32.75
N ARG A 112 1.19 21.78 31.66
CA ARG A 112 0.60 22.50 30.52
C ARG A 112 -0.78 23.08 30.79
N PHE A 113 -1.43 22.70 31.90
CA PHE A 113 -2.79 23.12 32.22
C PHE A 113 -2.85 24.03 33.45
N TRP A 114 -1.71 24.45 34.00
CA TRP A 114 -1.61 25.22 35.26
C TRP A 114 -2.51 26.47 35.31
N GLU A 115 -2.79 27.07 34.15
CA GLU A 115 -3.62 28.27 34.00
C GLU A 115 -5.12 27.97 33.77
N SER A 116 -5.53 26.69 33.81
CA SER A 116 -6.91 26.29 33.58
C SER A 116 -7.83 26.75 34.71
N ASN A 117 -8.93 27.42 34.36
CA ASN A 117 -9.96 27.88 35.30
C ASN A 117 -10.92 26.76 35.78
N SER A 118 -10.68 25.51 35.43
CA SER A 118 -11.49 24.37 35.86
C SER A 118 -11.28 24.04 37.34
N ALA A 119 -12.36 23.90 38.11
CA ALA A 119 -12.32 23.52 39.53
C ALA A 119 -11.60 22.19 39.75
N ALA A 120 -11.84 21.19 38.88
CA ALA A 120 -11.17 19.90 38.97
C ALA A 120 -9.65 19.99 38.73
N HIS A 121 -9.21 20.94 37.90
CA HIS A 121 -7.78 21.14 37.64
C HIS A 121 -7.08 21.85 38.80
N LYS A 122 -7.77 22.82 39.42
CA LYS A 122 -7.29 23.48 40.65
C LYS A 122 -7.10 22.46 41.77
N GLU A 123 -8.03 21.51 41.90
CA GLU A 123 -7.93 20.43 42.88
C GLU A 123 -6.74 19.50 42.62
N ILE A 124 -6.51 19.09 41.36
CA ILE A 124 -5.32 18.30 40.96
C ILE A 124 -4.03 19.04 41.34
N CYS A 125 -3.95 20.33 41.05
CA CYS A 125 -2.80 21.15 41.40
C CYS A 125 -2.62 21.25 42.91
N ALA A 126 -3.70 21.48 43.67
CA ALA A 126 -3.67 21.59 45.13
C ALA A 126 -3.18 20.29 45.79
N VAL A 127 -3.69 19.14 45.34
CA VAL A 127 -3.25 17.82 45.82
C VAL A 127 -1.78 17.60 45.49
N LEU A 128 -1.34 17.91 44.27
CA LEU A 128 0.08 17.77 43.89
C LEU A 128 0.99 18.67 44.74
N ALA A 129 0.54 19.89 45.07
CA ALA A 129 1.23 20.81 45.98
C ALA A 129 1.48 20.17 47.33
N ALA A 130 0.38 19.74 47.97
CA ALA A 130 0.38 19.21 49.31
C ALA A 130 1.26 17.96 49.40
N VAL A 131 1.14 17.05 48.43
CA VAL A 131 1.96 15.84 48.38
C VAL A 131 3.45 16.16 48.18
N THR A 132 3.77 17.11 47.30
CA THR A 132 5.17 17.52 47.06
C THR A 132 5.78 18.17 48.30
N GLU A 133 5.02 19.02 49.00
CA GLU A 133 5.44 19.63 50.26
C GLU A 133 5.68 18.59 51.36
N VAL A 134 4.80 17.59 51.48
CA VAL A 134 4.98 16.48 52.42
C VAL A 134 6.27 15.71 52.13
N ILE A 135 6.55 15.37 50.86
CA ILE A 135 7.79 14.67 50.47
C ILE A 135 9.02 15.51 50.84
N ARG A 136 9.01 16.82 50.54
CA ARG A 136 10.11 17.73 50.88
C ARG A 136 10.32 17.86 52.38
N SER A 137 9.23 17.97 53.15
CA SER A 137 9.29 18.11 54.61
C SER A 137 9.93 16.90 55.29
N GLN A 138 9.88 15.72 54.65
CA GLN A 138 10.52 14.49 55.11
C GLN A 138 11.92 14.27 54.51
N GLY A 139 12.47 15.25 53.78
CA GLY A 139 13.80 15.17 53.16
C GLY A 139 13.86 14.28 51.90
N GLY A 140 12.72 14.01 51.26
CA GLY A 140 12.63 13.17 50.06
C GLY A 140 13.16 13.85 48.79
N LYS A 141 13.39 13.05 47.74
CA LYS A 141 14.00 13.48 46.47
C LYS A 141 13.01 13.60 45.31
N GLU A 142 11.70 13.63 45.58
CA GLU A 142 10.64 13.73 44.57
C GLU A 142 10.66 12.61 43.52
N THR A 143 11.09 11.40 43.91
CA THR A 143 11.08 10.22 43.03
C THR A 143 9.66 9.71 42.79
N GLU A 144 9.45 8.97 41.70
CA GLU A 144 8.16 8.35 41.39
C GLU A 144 7.69 7.40 42.51
N THR A 145 8.63 6.73 43.19
CA THR A 145 8.33 5.84 44.31
C THR A 145 7.86 6.61 45.55
N GLU A 146 8.47 7.77 45.85
CA GLU A 146 8.03 8.64 46.96
C GLU A 146 6.64 9.24 46.67
N TYR A 147 6.42 9.72 45.43
CA TYR A 147 5.10 10.18 45.01
C TYR A 147 4.04 9.08 45.07
N PHE A 148 4.38 7.85 44.66
CA PHE A 148 3.47 6.72 44.77
C PHE A 148 3.06 6.46 46.22
N ALA A 149 4.02 6.37 47.14
CA ALA A 149 3.74 6.14 48.56
C ALA A 149 2.87 7.26 49.16
N ALA A 150 3.23 8.52 48.93
CA ALA A 150 2.52 9.67 49.49
C ALA A 150 1.10 9.82 48.90
N LEU A 151 0.92 9.58 47.59
CA LEU A 151 -0.40 9.59 46.95
C LEU A 151 -1.30 8.45 47.46
N MET A 152 -0.73 7.27 47.72
CA MET A 152 -1.49 6.15 48.30
C MET A 152 -2.01 6.48 49.70
N THR A 153 -1.18 7.05 50.57
CA THR A 153 -1.63 7.50 51.91
C THR A 153 -2.69 8.60 51.80
N THR A 154 -2.50 9.53 50.85
CA THR A 154 -3.47 10.62 50.64
C THR A 154 -4.82 10.07 50.13
N LEU A 155 -4.81 9.04 49.28
CA LEU A 155 -6.02 8.41 48.77
C LEU A 155 -6.88 7.79 49.89
N GLU A 156 -6.24 7.24 50.93
CA GLU A 156 -6.92 6.60 52.06
C GLU A 156 -7.54 7.62 53.03
N VAL A 157 -6.93 8.81 53.14
CA VAL A 157 -7.34 9.85 54.11
C VAL A 157 -8.40 10.79 53.53
N VAL A 158 -8.43 10.97 52.21
CA VAL A 158 -9.30 11.96 51.56
C VAL A 158 -10.71 11.41 51.36
N ASP A 159 -11.72 12.17 51.82
CA ASP A 159 -13.14 11.79 51.72
C ASP A 159 -13.93 12.47 50.60
N SER A 160 -13.48 13.62 50.07
CA SER A 160 -14.20 14.34 49.02
C SER A 160 -14.01 13.68 47.65
N ALA A 161 -15.07 13.67 46.83
CA ALA A 161 -15.05 13.02 45.52
C ALA A 161 -14.09 13.72 44.53
N GLU A 162 -13.97 15.04 44.63
CA GLU A 162 -13.09 15.87 43.81
C GLU A 162 -11.62 15.60 44.13
N SER A 163 -11.25 15.59 45.42
CA SER A 163 -9.88 15.35 45.84
C SER A 163 -9.49 13.88 45.65
N GLN A 164 -10.41 12.92 45.86
CA GLN A 164 -10.19 11.50 45.49
C GLN A 164 -9.93 11.34 43.99
N ALA A 165 -10.68 12.05 43.13
CA ALA A 165 -10.47 12.00 41.68
C ALA A 165 -9.13 12.63 41.27
N ALA A 166 -8.71 13.71 41.92
CA ALA A 166 -7.42 14.34 41.73
C ALA A 166 -6.26 13.41 42.12
N VAL A 167 -6.32 12.82 43.32
CA VAL A 167 -5.32 11.84 43.79
C VAL A 167 -5.24 10.65 42.85
N ALA A 168 -6.37 10.06 42.46
CA ALA A 168 -6.42 8.91 41.56
C ALA A 168 -5.82 9.21 40.18
N TYR A 169 -6.05 10.42 39.64
CA TYR A 169 -5.46 10.86 38.39
C TYR A 169 -3.93 10.97 38.47
N LEU A 170 -3.42 11.62 39.52
CA LEU A 170 -1.98 11.75 39.75
C LEU A 170 -1.33 10.38 39.96
N LEU A 171 -1.98 9.49 40.73
CA LEU A 171 -1.52 8.13 40.96
C LEU A 171 -1.40 7.35 39.64
N ASN A 172 -2.39 7.46 38.74
CA ASN A 172 -2.35 6.82 37.42
C ASN A 172 -1.18 7.32 36.54
N LEU A 173 -0.74 8.57 36.69
CA LEU A 173 0.45 9.07 35.99
C LEU A 173 1.73 8.46 36.56
N VAL A 174 1.84 8.45 37.89
CA VAL A 174 3.02 7.97 38.61
C VAL A 174 3.21 6.47 38.44
N MET A 175 2.16 5.66 38.62
CA MET A 175 2.24 4.20 38.55
C MET A 175 2.80 3.67 37.22
N LYS A 176 2.67 4.42 36.12
CA LYS A 176 3.24 4.03 34.82
C LYS A 176 4.77 4.11 34.76
N ARG A 177 5.40 4.82 35.70
CA ARG A 177 6.84 5.06 35.77
C ARG A 177 7.50 4.49 37.02
N VAL A 178 6.72 4.05 38.00
CA VAL A 178 7.22 3.36 39.20
C VAL A 178 7.92 2.05 38.78
N PRO A 179 9.10 1.74 39.35
CA PRO A 179 9.78 0.46 39.09
C PRO A 179 8.89 -0.75 39.41
N ALA A 180 8.86 -1.74 38.52
CA ALA A 180 8.02 -2.93 38.68
C ALA A 180 8.19 -3.66 40.04
N PRO A 181 9.39 -3.80 40.63
CA PRO A 181 9.56 -4.45 41.94
C PRO A 181 8.76 -3.75 43.06
N VAL A 182 8.62 -2.43 42.99
CA VAL A 182 7.84 -1.67 43.98
C VAL A 182 6.35 -2.00 43.85
N LEU A 183 5.81 -2.01 42.62
CA LEU A 183 4.41 -2.33 42.36
C LEU A 183 4.07 -3.78 42.74
N ILE A 184 5.00 -4.71 42.54
CA ILE A 184 4.85 -6.12 42.94
C ILE A 184 4.83 -6.23 44.47
N SER A 185 5.81 -5.63 45.17
CA SER A 185 5.90 -5.71 46.64
C SER A 185 4.71 -5.07 47.37
N LYS A 186 4.14 -4.00 46.80
CA LYS A 186 2.99 -3.28 47.38
C LYS A 186 1.64 -3.70 46.79
N PHE A 187 1.59 -4.80 46.07
CA PHE A 187 0.39 -5.25 45.36
C PHE A 187 -0.85 -5.36 46.25
N SER A 188 -0.73 -6.07 47.37
CA SER A 188 -1.88 -6.38 48.25
C SER A 188 -2.46 -5.12 48.89
N ASP A 189 -1.62 -4.28 49.49
CA ASP A 189 -2.03 -3.03 50.15
C ASP A 189 -2.67 -2.08 49.14
N THR A 190 -2.00 -1.88 48.00
CA THR A 190 -2.47 -0.97 46.94
C THR A 190 -3.79 -1.45 46.36
N THR A 191 -3.92 -2.74 46.07
CA THR A 191 -5.16 -3.32 45.53
C THR A 191 -6.32 -3.13 46.50
N LYS A 192 -6.09 -3.36 47.81
CA LYS A 192 -7.12 -3.18 48.83
C LYS A 192 -7.63 -1.74 48.88
N ALA A 193 -6.73 -0.75 48.96
CA ALA A 193 -7.10 0.66 48.97
C ALA A 193 -7.89 1.07 47.71
N LEU A 194 -7.44 0.63 46.52
CA LEU A 194 -8.15 0.90 45.26
C LEU A 194 -9.53 0.24 45.22
N MET A 195 -9.65 -1.00 45.68
CA MET A 195 -10.93 -1.72 45.74
C MET A 195 -11.91 -1.09 46.75
N ASP A 196 -11.42 -0.61 47.89
CA ASP A 196 -12.23 0.10 48.88
C ASP A 196 -12.81 1.40 48.28
N VAL A 197 -12.00 2.19 47.58
CA VAL A 197 -12.47 3.38 46.85
C VAL A 197 -13.46 3.01 45.73
N MET A 198 -13.19 1.94 44.96
CA MET A 198 -14.10 1.46 43.92
C MET A 198 -15.47 1.10 44.48
N SER A 199 -15.50 0.37 45.60
CA SER A 199 -16.75 -0.07 46.22
C SER A 199 -17.58 1.11 46.75
N LYS A 200 -16.94 2.12 47.36
CA LYS A 200 -17.59 3.34 47.84
C LYS A 200 -18.19 4.17 46.70
N GLN A 201 -17.53 4.21 45.54
CA GLN A 201 -17.97 5.03 44.41
C GLN A 201 -18.83 4.29 43.37
N ALA A 202 -19.00 2.97 43.50
CA ALA A 202 -19.72 2.14 42.52
C ALA A 202 -21.15 2.61 42.23
N THR A 203 -21.82 3.17 43.24
CA THR A 203 -23.22 3.67 43.15
C THR A 203 -23.32 5.20 43.12
N SER A 204 -22.20 5.92 43.16
CA SER A 204 -22.19 7.39 43.25
C SER A 204 -22.53 8.07 41.90
N GLU A 205 -23.27 9.18 41.96
CA GLU A 205 -23.55 10.03 40.79
C GLU A 205 -22.27 10.69 40.23
N THR A 206 -21.33 11.05 41.11
CA THR A 206 -20.03 11.64 40.78
C THR A 206 -18.94 10.56 40.68
N ALA A 207 -19.01 9.76 39.61
CA ALA A 207 -18.04 8.68 39.30
C ALA A 207 -16.69 9.20 38.74
N SER A 208 -16.21 10.32 39.24
CA SER A 208 -15.08 11.07 38.67
C SER A 208 -13.73 10.40 38.92
N ALA A 209 -13.56 9.69 40.04
CA ALA A 209 -12.32 8.97 40.36
C ALA A 209 -12.26 7.56 39.74
N LEU A 210 -13.42 6.89 39.58
CA LEU A 210 -13.51 5.50 39.12
C LEU A 210 -12.69 5.20 37.86
N ARG A 211 -12.75 6.05 36.84
CA ARG A 211 -11.94 5.88 35.61
C ARG A 211 -10.46 5.69 35.91
N TRP A 212 -9.91 6.51 36.81
CA TRP A 212 -8.50 6.53 37.12
C TRP A 212 -8.12 5.38 38.04
N ILE A 213 -8.96 5.09 39.03
CA ILE A 213 -8.79 3.92 39.91
C ILE A 213 -8.77 2.61 39.12
N LEU A 214 -9.69 2.43 38.17
CA LEU A 214 -9.71 1.27 37.27
C LEU A 214 -8.42 1.18 36.43
N SER A 215 -7.88 2.32 36.00
CA SER A 215 -6.63 2.39 35.23
C SER A 215 -5.40 2.05 36.10
N CYS A 216 -5.38 2.53 37.35
CA CYS A 216 -4.37 2.18 38.35
C CYS A 216 -4.39 0.67 38.63
N LEU A 217 -5.58 0.11 38.88
CA LEU A 217 -5.77 -1.32 39.14
C LEU A 217 -5.31 -2.17 37.95
N ALA A 218 -5.64 -1.77 36.72
CA ALA A 218 -5.19 -2.45 35.52
C ALA A 218 -3.65 -2.41 35.36
N THR A 219 -3.04 -1.25 35.63
CA THR A 219 -1.58 -1.08 35.60
C THR A 219 -0.91 -2.00 36.63
N LEU A 220 -1.51 -2.10 37.82
CA LEU A 220 -0.99 -2.94 38.90
C LEU A 220 -1.09 -4.43 38.58
N LEU A 221 -2.24 -4.90 38.08
CA LEU A 221 -2.48 -6.30 37.69
C LEU A 221 -1.55 -6.74 36.55
N ARG A 222 -1.26 -5.85 35.59
CA ARG A 222 -0.37 -6.12 34.45
C ARG A 222 1.07 -6.45 34.86
N LYS A 223 1.51 -5.95 36.02
CA LYS A 223 2.87 -6.14 36.55
C LYS A 223 3.03 -7.40 37.41
N GLN A 224 1.96 -8.14 37.68
CA GLN A 224 2.02 -9.32 38.55
C GLN A 224 2.49 -10.57 37.81
N ASP A 225 3.26 -11.41 38.50
CA ASP A 225 3.72 -12.70 37.99
C ASP A 225 2.58 -13.73 37.85
N VAL A 226 2.80 -14.75 37.03
CA VAL A 226 1.82 -15.82 36.76
C VAL A 226 1.33 -16.52 38.04
N SER A 227 2.21 -16.75 39.02
CA SER A 227 1.88 -17.42 40.28
C SER A 227 0.83 -16.65 41.09
N VAL A 228 0.84 -15.32 41.02
CA VAL A 228 -0.07 -14.44 41.77
C VAL A 228 -1.52 -14.59 41.30
N TRP A 229 -1.73 -14.98 40.03
CA TRP A 229 -3.05 -15.22 39.46
C TRP A 229 -3.72 -16.50 39.96
N THR A 230 -3.01 -17.35 40.71
CA THR A 230 -3.60 -18.51 41.39
C THR A 230 -4.36 -18.13 42.66
N TYR A 231 -4.07 -16.97 43.24
CA TYR A 231 -4.71 -16.52 44.47
C TYR A 231 -6.13 -15.97 44.22
N PRO A 232 -7.13 -16.35 45.05
CA PRO A 232 -8.49 -15.84 44.94
C PRO A 232 -8.59 -14.31 45.07
N SER A 233 -7.73 -13.67 45.87
CA SER A 233 -7.71 -12.22 46.06
C SER A 233 -7.37 -11.46 44.76
N THR A 234 -6.40 -11.95 43.99
CA THR A 234 -6.04 -11.40 42.68
C THR A 234 -7.20 -11.52 41.69
N LEU A 235 -7.83 -12.70 41.64
CA LEU A 235 -9.00 -12.92 40.79
C LEU A 235 -10.20 -12.07 41.22
N GLN A 236 -10.39 -11.83 42.51
CA GLN A 236 -11.43 -10.94 43.04
C GLN A 236 -11.19 -9.50 42.59
N ALA A 237 -9.95 -9.00 42.67
CA ALA A 237 -9.60 -7.68 42.16
C ALA A 237 -9.85 -7.57 40.65
N TYR A 238 -9.45 -8.59 39.89
CA TYR A 238 -9.72 -8.67 38.46
C TYR A 238 -11.21 -8.70 38.12
N HIS A 239 -12.01 -9.51 38.81
CA HIS A 239 -13.47 -9.55 38.63
C HIS A 239 -14.12 -8.21 39.03
N GLY A 240 -13.57 -7.54 40.03
CA GLY A 240 -13.92 -6.17 40.41
C GLY A 240 -13.74 -5.20 39.25
N LEU A 241 -12.62 -5.25 38.52
CA LEU A 241 -12.40 -4.46 37.31
C LEU A 241 -13.34 -4.89 36.16
N LEU A 242 -13.56 -6.19 35.99
CA LEU A 242 -14.34 -6.77 34.90
C LEU A 242 -15.82 -6.38 34.97
N SER A 243 -16.41 -6.28 36.17
CA SER A 243 -17.82 -5.89 36.34
C SER A 243 -18.12 -4.47 35.83
N PHE A 244 -17.12 -3.57 35.82
CA PHE A 244 -17.28 -2.22 35.28
C PHE A 244 -17.26 -2.15 33.74
N THR A 245 -16.99 -3.26 33.05
CA THR A 245 -16.99 -3.30 31.57
C THR A 245 -18.38 -3.19 30.94
N VAL A 246 -19.43 -3.32 31.75
CA VAL A 246 -20.84 -3.12 31.36
C VAL A 246 -21.49 -1.93 32.06
N HIS A 247 -20.68 -1.11 32.76
CA HIS A 247 -21.19 0.03 33.53
C HIS A 247 -21.93 1.04 32.64
N SER A 248 -23.01 1.65 33.16
CA SER A 248 -23.87 2.59 32.41
C SER A 248 -23.10 3.82 31.88
N LYS A 249 -22.25 4.42 32.73
CA LYS A 249 -21.41 5.59 32.38
C LYS A 249 -20.30 5.24 31.36
N PRO A 250 -20.27 5.84 30.15
CA PRO A 250 -19.31 5.49 29.10
C PRO A 250 -17.83 5.68 29.45
N LYS A 251 -17.47 6.72 30.22
CA LYS A 251 -16.07 6.99 30.60
C LYS A 251 -15.48 5.89 31.49
N VAL A 252 -16.28 5.42 32.45
CA VAL A 252 -15.91 4.32 33.37
C VAL A 252 -15.82 3.02 32.60
N ARG A 253 -16.84 2.72 31.80
CA ARG A 253 -16.91 1.52 30.96
C ARG A 253 -15.71 1.39 30.02
N LYS A 254 -15.41 2.45 29.26
CA LYS A 254 -14.25 2.45 28.34
C LYS A 254 -12.93 2.25 29.08
N ALA A 255 -12.76 2.87 30.26
CA ALA A 255 -11.56 2.68 31.08
C ALA A 255 -11.42 1.22 31.57
N ALA A 256 -12.52 0.61 32.03
CA ALA A 256 -12.52 -0.80 32.42
C ALA A 256 -12.20 -1.72 31.23
N GLN A 257 -12.86 -1.53 30.08
CA GLN A 257 -12.62 -2.32 28.87
C GLN A 257 -11.16 -2.20 28.37
N GLN A 258 -10.61 -0.98 28.36
CA GLN A 258 -9.19 -0.74 28.04
C GLN A 258 -8.27 -1.43 29.05
N GLY A 259 -8.60 -1.35 30.34
CA GLY A 259 -7.88 -2.04 31.41
C GLY A 259 -7.81 -3.55 31.18
N ILE A 260 -8.96 -4.19 30.95
CA ILE A 260 -9.04 -5.64 30.67
C ILE A 260 -8.23 -6.01 29.41
N CYS A 261 -8.38 -5.26 28.31
CA CYS A 261 -7.58 -5.45 27.10
C CYS A 261 -6.08 -5.34 27.36
N SER A 262 -5.66 -4.36 28.17
CA SER A 262 -4.25 -4.15 28.50
C SER A 262 -3.65 -5.25 29.39
N ILE A 263 -4.46 -5.87 30.26
CA ILE A 263 -4.04 -7.00 31.08
C ILE A 263 -3.89 -8.24 30.19
N LEU A 264 -4.95 -8.64 29.47
CA LEU A 264 -4.96 -9.90 28.73
C LEU A 264 -3.96 -9.94 27.56
N ARG A 265 -3.64 -8.79 26.95
CA ARG A 265 -2.66 -8.68 25.85
C ARG A 265 -1.28 -8.19 26.29
N GLY A 266 -1.17 -7.62 27.50
CA GLY A 266 -0.03 -6.77 27.85
C GLY A 266 0.63 -7.07 29.19
N SER A 267 0.16 -8.07 29.95
CA SER A 267 0.85 -8.52 31.18
C SER A 267 2.30 -8.88 30.88
N ASP A 268 3.22 -8.38 31.72
CA ASP A 268 4.66 -8.42 31.42
C ASP A 268 5.17 -9.87 31.27
N PHE A 269 4.62 -10.82 32.02
CA PHE A 269 4.99 -12.24 31.93
C PHE A 269 4.66 -12.89 30.58
N LEU A 270 3.75 -12.31 29.77
CA LEU A 270 3.42 -12.84 28.43
C LEU A 270 4.54 -12.62 27.41
N PHE A 271 5.52 -11.78 27.73
CA PHE A 271 6.66 -11.44 26.86
C PHE A 271 7.98 -12.06 27.34
N THR A 272 7.91 -13.07 28.22
CA THR A 272 9.08 -13.80 28.74
C THR A 272 9.23 -15.15 28.05
N ASP A 273 10.43 -15.75 28.08
CA ASP A 273 10.71 -17.03 27.40
C ASP A 273 9.83 -18.20 27.89
N ASN A 274 9.34 -18.12 29.13
CA ASN A 274 8.45 -19.13 29.75
C ASN A 274 6.99 -18.66 29.82
N ALA A 275 6.57 -17.79 28.89
CA ALA A 275 5.21 -17.26 28.86
C ALA A 275 4.15 -18.37 28.69
N PRO A 276 3.04 -18.34 29.45
CA PRO A 276 1.92 -19.22 29.21
C PRO A 276 1.27 -18.88 27.86
N SER A 277 0.68 -19.87 27.19
CA SER A 277 0.00 -19.67 25.90
C SER A 277 -1.17 -18.69 25.97
N HIS A 278 -1.82 -18.60 27.13
CA HIS A 278 -2.91 -17.68 27.40
C HIS A 278 -2.78 -17.10 28.81
N HIS A 279 -3.29 -15.88 28.98
CA HIS A 279 -3.41 -15.27 30.29
C HIS A 279 -4.37 -16.08 31.20
N PRO A 280 -4.06 -16.32 32.49
CA PRO A 280 -4.91 -17.13 33.40
C PRO A 280 -6.37 -16.63 33.50
N ALA A 281 -6.56 -15.31 33.44
CA ALA A 281 -7.87 -14.67 33.48
C ALA A 281 -8.67 -14.73 32.14
N ALA A 282 -8.11 -15.28 31.06
CA ALA A 282 -8.77 -15.32 29.75
C ALA A 282 -10.10 -16.10 29.78
N VAL A 283 -10.10 -17.28 30.41
CA VAL A 283 -11.29 -18.15 30.48
C VAL A 283 -12.38 -17.52 31.34
N THR A 284 -12.04 -16.91 32.47
CA THR A 284 -13.03 -16.26 33.35
C THR A 284 -13.65 -15.04 32.67
N THR A 285 -12.86 -14.30 31.89
CA THR A 285 -13.34 -13.17 31.07
C THR A 285 -14.34 -13.61 30.01
N ALA A 286 -14.02 -14.69 29.27
CA ALA A 286 -14.93 -15.24 28.28
C ALA A 286 -16.27 -15.68 28.92
N LYS A 287 -16.21 -16.38 30.06
CA LYS A 287 -17.41 -16.80 30.82
C LYS A 287 -18.25 -15.62 31.28
N PHE A 288 -17.62 -14.55 31.77
CA PHE A 288 -18.32 -13.32 32.13
C PHE A 288 -19.06 -12.72 30.93
N CYS A 289 -18.36 -12.53 29.80
CA CYS A 289 -18.98 -11.98 28.59
C CYS A 289 -20.18 -12.83 28.11
N ILE A 290 -20.05 -14.15 28.10
CA ILE A 290 -21.13 -15.07 27.72
C ILE A 290 -22.33 -14.90 28.66
N LYS A 291 -22.09 -14.92 29.98
CA LYS A 291 -23.14 -14.78 31.00
C LYS A 291 -23.90 -13.47 30.86
N GLU A 292 -23.20 -12.35 30.74
CA GLU A 292 -23.83 -11.02 30.61
C GLU A 292 -24.67 -10.91 29.33
N MET A 293 -24.20 -11.49 28.22
CA MET A 293 -24.97 -11.53 26.97
C MET A 293 -26.22 -12.42 27.07
N GLU A 294 -26.11 -13.57 27.72
CA GLU A 294 -27.24 -14.48 27.94
C GLU A 294 -28.31 -13.86 28.84
N GLN A 295 -27.89 -13.13 29.88
CA GLN A 295 -28.79 -12.46 30.81
C GLN A 295 -29.51 -11.26 30.19
N ALA A 296 -28.79 -10.44 29.41
CA ALA A 296 -29.36 -9.28 28.74
C ALA A 296 -30.30 -9.65 27.56
N GLY A 297 -30.19 -10.88 27.05
CA GLY A 297 -31.11 -11.44 26.06
C GLY A 297 -31.21 -10.66 24.76
N GLY A 298 -30.21 -9.83 24.41
CA GLY A 298 -30.16 -9.05 23.17
C GLY A 298 -31.31 -8.05 22.96
N SER A 299 -32.06 -7.68 24.01
CA SER A 299 -33.21 -6.79 23.91
C SER A 299 -32.81 -5.34 23.55
N LYS A 300 -33.72 -4.58 22.95
CA LYS A 300 -33.49 -3.17 22.55
C LYS A 300 -33.23 -2.22 23.74
N GLU A 301 -33.77 -2.57 24.91
CA GLU A 301 -33.69 -1.72 26.10
C GLU A 301 -32.38 -1.93 26.86
N ASP A 302 -31.80 -3.14 26.78
CA ASP A 302 -30.57 -3.48 27.48
C ASP A 302 -29.33 -3.36 26.58
N THR A 303 -28.66 -2.21 26.67
CA THR A 303 -27.40 -1.94 25.93
C THR A 303 -26.20 -2.77 26.40
N THR A 304 -26.34 -3.57 27.47
CA THR A 304 -25.28 -4.44 28.01
C THR A 304 -24.74 -5.40 26.95
N THR A 305 -25.61 -5.98 26.12
CA THR A 305 -25.17 -6.87 25.03
C THR A 305 -24.20 -6.14 24.08
N LEU A 306 -24.51 -4.90 23.68
CA LEU A 306 -23.64 -4.11 22.80
C LEU A 306 -22.31 -3.76 23.47
N HIS A 307 -22.32 -3.51 24.78
CA HIS A 307 -21.12 -3.23 25.57
C HIS A 307 -20.19 -4.44 25.61
N VAL A 308 -20.74 -5.63 25.84
CA VAL A 308 -19.99 -6.88 25.84
C VAL A 308 -19.46 -7.21 24.44
N LEU A 309 -20.26 -7.01 23.39
CA LEU A 309 -19.81 -7.20 22.00
C LEU A 309 -18.63 -6.28 21.65
N GLY A 310 -18.66 -5.03 22.13
CA GLY A 310 -17.54 -4.10 21.99
C GLY A 310 -16.26 -4.60 22.64
N LEU A 311 -16.37 -5.26 23.80
CA LEU A 311 -15.23 -5.88 24.49
C LEU A 311 -14.74 -7.16 23.79
N LEU A 312 -15.66 -8.06 23.43
CA LEU A 312 -15.34 -9.32 22.75
C LEU A 312 -14.65 -9.10 21.41
N LYS A 313 -15.09 -8.08 20.65
CA LYS A 313 -14.43 -7.67 19.41
C LYS A 313 -12.92 -7.51 19.57
N GLU A 314 -12.47 -6.98 20.71
CA GLU A 314 -11.05 -6.88 21.00
C GLU A 314 -10.49 -8.20 21.58
N LEU A 315 -11.17 -8.85 22.52
CA LEU A 315 -10.54 -9.93 23.29
C LEU A 315 -10.54 -11.31 22.65
N MET A 316 -11.43 -11.61 21.70
CA MET A 316 -11.65 -12.99 21.23
C MET A 316 -10.36 -13.69 20.76
N GLY A 317 -9.46 -12.99 20.07
CA GLY A 317 -8.18 -13.57 19.62
C GLY A 317 -7.20 -13.93 20.74
N THR A 318 -7.45 -13.51 21.99
CA THR A 318 -6.60 -13.80 23.16
C THR A 318 -7.06 -15.02 23.94
N PHE A 319 -8.28 -15.51 23.70
CA PHE A 319 -8.88 -16.60 24.45
C PHE A 319 -8.40 -17.97 23.93
N PRO A 320 -8.34 -19.00 24.80
CA PRO A 320 -8.07 -20.37 24.37
C PRO A 320 -9.21 -20.93 23.51
N LEU A 321 -8.91 -21.95 22.69
CA LEU A 321 -9.84 -22.55 21.72
C LEU A 321 -11.26 -22.81 22.26
N GLY A 322 -11.38 -23.45 23.43
CA GLY A 322 -12.69 -23.76 24.01
C GLY A 322 -13.51 -22.53 24.37
N ALA A 323 -12.86 -21.47 24.85
CA ALA A 323 -13.52 -20.21 25.17
C ALA A 323 -13.92 -19.43 23.91
N VAL A 324 -13.06 -19.42 22.88
CA VAL A 324 -13.40 -18.85 21.56
C VAL A 324 -14.63 -19.53 20.99
N LYS A 325 -14.67 -20.86 20.99
CA LYS A 325 -15.83 -21.65 20.53
C LYS A 325 -17.12 -21.22 21.22
N SER A 326 -17.15 -21.20 22.56
CA SER A 326 -18.35 -20.81 23.31
C SER A 326 -18.77 -19.35 23.07
N CYS A 327 -17.80 -18.44 22.90
CA CYS A 327 -18.10 -17.06 22.49
C CYS A 327 -18.74 -17.02 21.10
N CYS A 328 -18.21 -17.75 20.11
CA CYS A 328 -18.77 -17.82 18.76
C CYS A 328 -20.20 -18.39 18.75
N GLU A 329 -20.45 -19.47 19.48
CA GLU A 329 -21.81 -20.05 19.63
C GLU A 329 -22.79 -19.03 20.23
N THR A 330 -22.35 -18.30 21.26
CA THR A 330 -23.16 -17.25 21.90
C THR A 330 -23.43 -16.08 20.94
N LEU A 331 -22.42 -15.64 20.19
CA LEU A 331 -22.57 -14.60 19.17
C LEU A 331 -23.60 -14.99 18.12
N LEU A 332 -23.48 -16.20 17.56
CA LEU A 332 -24.43 -16.72 16.56
C LEU A 332 -25.85 -16.77 17.14
N ARG A 333 -26.02 -17.33 18.35
CA ARG A 333 -27.35 -17.38 19.00
C ARG A 333 -27.94 -15.98 19.19
N VAL A 334 -27.15 -15.01 19.64
CA VAL A 334 -27.61 -13.63 19.85
C VAL A 334 -27.96 -12.93 18.53
N MET A 335 -27.31 -13.28 17.42
CA MET A 335 -27.67 -12.78 16.09
C MET A 335 -29.05 -13.26 15.61
N THR A 336 -29.57 -14.38 16.11
CA THR A 336 -30.92 -14.88 15.75
C THR A 336 -32.05 -14.00 16.30
N LEU A 337 -31.77 -13.18 17.32
CA LEU A 337 -32.74 -12.27 17.94
C LEU A 337 -33.09 -11.05 17.08
N SER A 338 -32.55 -10.97 15.85
CA SER A 338 -32.94 -10.04 14.78
C SER A 338 -32.80 -8.55 15.10
N HIS A 339 -31.97 -8.19 16.08
CA HIS A 339 -31.65 -6.79 16.35
C HIS A 339 -30.47 -6.30 15.50
N VAL A 340 -30.72 -5.35 14.58
CA VAL A 340 -29.76 -4.88 13.57
C VAL A 340 -28.41 -4.45 14.15
N LEU A 341 -28.38 -3.69 15.25
CA LEU A 341 -27.12 -3.22 15.84
C LEU A 341 -26.33 -4.35 16.52
N VAL A 342 -27.03 -5.34 17.06
CA VAL A 342 -26.41 -6.50 17.71
C VAL A 342 -25.79 -7.39 16.64
N THR A 343 -26.53 -7.67 15.56
CA THR A 343 -26.01 -8.42 14.41
C THR A 343 -24.81 -7.72 13.79
N ALA A 344 -24.88 -6.40 13.56
CA ALA A 344 -23.75 -5.63 13.05
C ALA A 344 -22.52 -5.68 13.97
N SER A 345 -22.72 -5.56 15.29
CA SER A 345 -21.62 -5.61 16.27
C SER A 345 -21.01 -7.01 16.37
N ALA A 346 -21.82 -8.06 16.29
CA ALA A 346 -21.35 -9.44 16.25
C ALA A 346 -20.55 -9.73 14.96
N MET A 347 -21.01 -9.26 13.79
CA MET A 347 -20.24 -9.34 12.54
C MET A 347 -18.88 -8.61 12.67
N GLN A 348 -18.83 -7.45 13.32
CA GLN A 348 -17.56 -6.77 13.59
C GLN A 348 -16.62 -7.57 14.51
N ALA A 349 -17.17 -8.30 15.49
CA ALA A 349 -16.39 -9.18 16.35
C ALA A 349 -15.80 -10.35 15.56
N PHE A 350 -16.59 -11.03 14.71
CA PHE A 350 -16.10 -12.07 13.81
C PHE A 350 -15.04 -11.54 12.84
N HIS A 351 -15.29 -10.39 12.21
CA HIS A 351 -14.33 -9.76 11.30
C HIS A 351 -12.99 -9.51 12.01
N LYS A 352 -13.01 -8.96 13.23
CA LYS A 352 -11.80 -8.67 14.00
C LYS A 352 -11.08 -9.95 14.46
N LEU A 353 -11.82 -11.00 14.84
CA LEU A 353 -11.25 -12.32 15.13
C LEU A 353 -10.47 -12.86 13.94
N PHE A 354 -11.08 -12.94 12.75
CA PHE A 354 -10.41 -13.51 11.58
C PHE A 354 -9.29 -12.60 11.03
N SER A 355 -9.48 -11.28 11.09
CA SER A 355 -8.44 -10.32 10.70
C SER A 355 -7.21 -10.37 11.59
N GLY A 356 -7.38 -10.76 12.87
CA GLY A 356 -6.29 -10.94 13.81
C GLY A 356 -5.41 -12.16 13.52
N LYS A 357 -5.82 -13.03 12.58
CA LYS A 357 -5.14 -14.28 12.20
C LYS A 357 -4.65 -15.10 13.41
N PRO A 358 -5.53 -15.43 14.36
CA PRO A 358 -5.15 -16.15 15.58
C PRO A 358 -4.60 -17.54 15.26
N ASN A 359 -3.67 -17.99 16.09
CA ASN A 359 -2.99 -19.27 15.93
C ASN A 359 -3.97 -20.44 16.12
N ALA A 360 -3.60 -21.64 15.68
CA ALA A 360 -4.43 -22.85 15.82
C ALA A 360 -4.81 -23.19 17.28
N SER A 361 -4.02 -22.76 18.26
CA SER A 361 -4.32 -22.87 19.71
C SER A 361 -5.52 -22.04 20.16
N ASN A 362 -5.84 -20.99 19.43
CA ASN A 362 -6.96 -20.08 19.71
C ASN A 362 -8.15 -20.38 18.79
N LEU A 363 -7.88 -20.70 17.52
CA LEU A 363 -8.90 -21.01 16.52
C LEU A 363 -8.38 -22.06 15.55
N SER A 364 -8.85 -23.31 15.71
CA SER A 364 -8.45 -24.41 14.84
C SER A 364 -9.05 -24.28 13.42
N PRO A 365 -8.45 -24.93 12.40
CA PRO A 365 -9.00 -24.96 11.04
C PRO A 365 -10.45 -25.47 11.01
N GLU A 366 -10.75 -26.53 11.77
CA GLU A 366 -12.07 -27.17 11.82
C GLU A 366 -13.11 -26.24 12.45
N LEU A 367 -12.76 -25.56 13.54
CA LEU A 367 -13.66 -24.60 14.18
C LEU A 367 -13.91 -23.40 13.26
N ASN A 368 -12.88 -22.89 12.57
CA ASN A 368 -13.07 -21.83 11.58
C ASN A 368 -14.00 -22.27 10.44
N ALA A 369 -13.81 -23.48 9.88
CA ALA A 369 -14.69 -24.05 8.86
C ALA A 369 -16.15 -24.23 9.34
N GLN A 370 -16.35 -24.63 10.60
CA GLN A 370 -17.68 -24.71 11.22
C GLN A 370 -18.33 -23.33 11.35
N ILE A 371 -17.58 -22.31 11.80
CA ILE A 371 -18.09 -20.93 11.91
C ILE A 371 -18.45 -20.39 10.52
N ILE A 372 -17.60 -20.59 9.51
CA ILE A 372 -17.89 -20.24 8.11
C ILE A 372 -19.20 -20.86 7.66
N THR A 373 -19.40 -22.15 7.95
CA THR A 373 -20.61 -22.88 7.56
C THR A 373 -21.85 -22.30 8.23
N ALA A 374 -21.77 -21.97 9.52
CA ALA A 374 -22.87 -21.35 10.27
C ALA A 374 -23.17 -19.92 9.84
N LEU A 375 -22.16 -19.14 9.42
CA LEU A 375 -22.35 -17.75 8.97
C LEU A 375 -23.19 -17.65 7.68
N TYR A 376 -23.30 -18.71 6.88
CA TYR A 376 -24.20 -18.73 5.71
C TYR A 376 -25.68 -18.62 6.08
N ASP A 377 -26.08 -19.09 7.27
CA ASP A 377 -27.48 -18.96 7.72
C ASP A 377 -27.85 -17.49 8.00
N TYR A 378 -26.86 -16.60 8.06
CA TYR A 378 -27.00 -15.16 8.25
C TYR A 378 -26.69 -14.35 6.99
N LEU A 379 -26.69 -14.98 5.81
CA LEU A 379 -26.54 -14.28 4.52
C LEU A 379 -27.69 -13.27 4.34
N PRO A 380 -27.40 -11.95 4.29
CA PRO A 380 -28.43 -10.94 4.14
C PRO A 380 -29.03 -10.90 2.72
N SER A 381 -30.15 -10.18 2.57
CA SER A 381 -30.75 -9.93 1.26
C SER A 381 -29.83 -9.08 0.38
N GLU A 382 -29.86 -9.30 -0.94
CA GLU A 382 -29.10 -8.53 -1.93
C GLU A 382 -29.44 -7.03 -1.94
N ASN A 383 -30.58 -6.66 -1.35
CA ASN A 383 -31.04 -5.27 -1.20
C ASN A 383 -30.47 -4.57 0.05
N ASP A 384 -29.99 -5.34 1.03
CA ASP A 384 -29.52 -4.84 2.33
C ASP A 384 -28.03 -4.47 2.27
N LEU A 385 -27.76 -3.27 1.78
CA LEU A 385 -26.40 -2.76 1.53
C LEU A 385 -25.43 -3.00 2.71
N GLN A 386 -25.72 -2.45 3.89
CA GLN A 386 -24.77 -2.45 5.01
C GLN A 386 -24.58 -3.86 5.62
N PRO A 387 -25.63 -4.65 5.92
CA PRO A 387 -25.48 -6.02 6.39
C PRO A 387 -24.72 -6.91 5.40
N LEU A 388 -25.03 -6.82 4.11
CA LEU A 388 -24.39 -7.66 3.09
C LEU A 388 -22.91 -7.33 2.92
N MET A 389 -22.54 -6.03 2.94
CA MET A 389 -21.14 -5.60 2.95
C MET A 389 -20.38 -6.15 4.17
N ALA A 390 -21.00 -6.09 5.36
CA ALA A 390 -20.39 -6.64 6.58
C ALA A 390 -20.22 -8.16 6.49
N TRP A 391 -21.22 -8.87 5.97
CA TRP A 391 -21.16 -10.31 5.78
C TRP A 391 -20.05 -10.71 4.79
N LEU A 392 -19.95 -10.04 3.63
CA LEU A 392 -18.90 -10.29 2.64
C LEU A 392 -17.50 -10.08 3.24
N ALA A 393 -17.31 -8.99 3.99
CA ALA A 393 -16.04 -8.70 4.65
C ALA A 393 -15.65 -9.76 5.69
N VAL A 394 -16.61 -10.22 6.50
CA VAL A 394 -16.38 -11.31 7.46
C VAL A 394 -15.99 -12.60 6.73
N MET A 395 -16.75 -12.98 5.70
CA MET A 395 -16.54 -14.22 4.96
C MET A 395 -15.21 -14.24 4.21
N GLU A 396 -14.81 -13.12 3.62
CA GLU A 396 -13.49 -12.95 3.01
C GLU A 396 -12.38 -13.22 4.04
N LYS A 397 -12.40 -12.54 5.19
CA LYS A 397 -11.35 -12.71 6.22
C LYS A 397 -11.37 -14.11 6.83
N ALA A 398 -12.55 -14.71 7.01
CA ALA A 398 -12.67 -16.07 7.53
C ALA A 398 -11.99 -17.10 6.60
N HIS A 399 -12.20 -17.00 5.28
CA HIS A 399 -11.60 -17.91 4.30
C HIS A 399 -10.10 -17.68 4.12
N ILE A 400 -9.64 -16.42 4.12
CA ILE A 400 -8.20 -16.10 4.09
C ILE A 400 -7.51 -16.67 5.32
N HIS A 401 -8.12 -16.51 6.49
CA HIS A 401 -7.59 -17.08 7.72
C HIS A 401 -7.56 -18.62 7.66
N LEU A 402 -8.64 -19.25 7.18
CA LEU A 402 -8.68 -20.70 7.00
C LEU A 402 -7.61 -21.19 6.03
N ALA A 403 -7.37 -20.47 4.93
CA ALA A 403 -6.32 -20.81 3.96
C ALA A 403 -4.92 -20.73 4.57
N SER A 404 -4.68 -19.76 5.47
CA SER A 404 -3.41 -19.63 6.18
C SER A 404 -3.16 -20.72 7.23
N LEU A 405 -4.22 -21.34 7.76
CA LEU A 405 -4.12 -22.45 8.71
C LEU A 405 -4.05 -23.81 7.99
N GLN A 406 -4.92 -24.02 6.99
CA GLN A 406 -5.00 -25.27 6.23
C GLN A 406 -5.64 -25.02 4.86
N SER A 407 -4.80 -24.92 3.83
CA SER A 407 -5.23 -24.47 2.49
C SER A 407 -6.13 -25.48 1.77
N SER A 408 -5.92 -26.80 1.97
CA SER A 408 -6.77 -27.85 1.40
C SER A 408 -8.21 -27.80 1.90
N LEU A 409 -8.40 -27.57 3.20
CA LEU A 409 -9.73 -27.40 3.80
C LEU A 409 -10.39 -26.11 3.27
N SER A 410 -9.64 -25.01 3.20
CA SER A 410 -10.15 -23.74 2.65
C SER A 410 -10.66 -23.89 1.22
N LEU A 411 -9.90 -24.55 0.34
CA LEU A 411 -10.29 -24.82 -1.05
C LEU A 411 -11.62 -25.56 -1.16
N GLY A 412 -11.92 -26.47 -0.22
CA GLY A 412 -13.20 -27.18 -0.18
C GLY A 412 -14.41 -26.29 0.12
N HIS A 413 -14.21 -25.20 0.87
CA HIS A 413 -15.27 -24.26 1.26
C HIS A 413 -15.48 -23.10 0.28
N LEU A 414 -14.43 -22.70 -0.46
CA LEU A 414 -14.49 -21.56 -1.39
C LEU A 414 -15.60 -21.61 -2.46
N PRO A 415 -15.93 -22.76 -3.10
CA PRO A 415 -16.97 -22.79 -4.13
C PRO A 415 -18.32 -22.25 -3.64
N ARG A 416 -18.70 -22.51 -2.38
CA ARG A 416 -19.96 -22.00 -1.81
C ARG A 416 -19.93 -20.47 -1.67
N LEU A 417 -18.79 -19.89 -1.29
CA LEU A 417 -18.63 -18.44 -1.21
C LEU A 417 -18.60 -17.81 -2.62
N PHE A 418 -18.00 -18.48 -3.59
CA PHE A 418 -18.00 -18.02 -4.97
C PHE A 418 -19.43 -17.92 -5.51
N SER A 419 -20.27 -18.92 -5.27
CA SER A 419 -21.69 -18.87 -5.66
C SER A 419 -22.43 -17.71 -4.98
N ALA A 420 -22.26 -17.53 -3.65
CA ALA A 420 -22.93 -16.46 -2.91
C ALA A 420 -22.47 -15.06 -3.36
N ALA A 421 -21.16 -14.86 -3.57
CA ALA A 421 -20.61 -13.60 -4.04
C ALA A 421 -20.98 -13.31 -5.50
N MET A 422 -21.11 -14.32 -6.36
CA MET A 422 -21.64 -14.15 -7.71
C MET A 422 -23.09 -13.66 -7.68
N SER A 423 -23.95 -14.20 -6.82
CA SER A 423 -25.32 -13.68 -6.66
C SER A 423 -25.34 -12.21 -6.23
N CYS A 424 -24.40 -11.79 -5.37
CA CYS A 424 -24.26 -10.38 -4.97
C CYS A 424 -23.97 -9.43 -6.14
N LEU A 425 -23.47 -9.92 -7.28
CA LEU A 425 -23.28 -9.11 -8.49
C LEU A 425 -24.62 -8.72 -9.15
N LEU A 426 -25.74 -9.31 -8.75
CA LEU A 426 -27.09 -8.94 -9.19
C LEU A 426 -27.71 -7.83 -8.34
N SER A 427 -27.03 -7.40 -7.26
CA SER A 427 -27.51 -6.34 -6.38
C SER A 427 -27.69 -5.02 -7.13
N PRO A 428 -28.75 -4.24 -6.81
CA PRO A 428 -28.91 -2.89 -7.36
C PRO A 428 -27.85 -1.90 -6.85
N HIS A 429 -27.12 -2.25 -5.78
CA HIS A 429 -26.13 -1.38 -5.17
C HIS A 429 -24.74 -1.66 -5.72
N THR A 430 -24.18 -0.74 -6.50
CA THR A 430 -22.82 -0.87 -7.07
C THR A 430 -21.73 -1.10 -6.00
N GLN A 431 -21.93 -0.61 -4.77
CA GLN A 431 -21.02 -0.86 -3.65
C GLN A 431 -20.94 -2.35 -3.29
N VAL A 432 -22.07 -3.07 -3.31
CA VAL A 432 -22.12 -4.52 -3.08
C VAL A 432 -21.43 -5.26 -4.22
N VAL A 433 -21.76 -4.89 -5.47
CA VAL A 433 -21.17 -5.50 -6.67
C VAL A 433 -19.63 -5.36 -6.65
N SER A 434 -19.13 -4.17 -6.33
CA SER A 434 -17.69 -3.90 -6.20
C SER A 434 -17.05 -4.68 -5.05
N ALA A 435 -17.70 -4.73 -3.88
CA ALA A 435 -17.22 -5.49 -2.73
C ALA A 435 -17.12 -6.98 -3.05
N ALA A 436 -18.17 -7.59 -3.61
CA ALA A 436 -18.19 -9.00 -4.01
C ALA A 436 -17.10 -9.32 -5.04
N THR A 437 -16.91 -8.44 -6.02
CA THR A 437 -15.84 -8.56 -7.03
C THR A 437 -14.45 -8.55 -6.41
N ASN A 438 -14.20 -7.62 -5.48
CA ASN A 438 -12.92 -7.53 -4.79
C ASN A 438 -12.69 -8.73 -3.86
N THR A 439 -13.74 -9.23 -3.20
CA THR A 439 -13.65 -10.45 -2.38
C THR A 439 -13.28 -11.65 -3.23
N LEU A 440 -13.92 -11.87 -4.38
CA LEU A 440 -13.57 -12.97 -5.30
C LEU A 440 -12.11 -12.88 -5.78
N LYS A 441 -11.66 -11.69 -6.19
CA LYS A 441 -10.26 -11.46 -6.61
C LYS A 441 -9.25 -11.68 -5.49
N THR A 442 -9.57 -11.21 -4.28
CA THR A 442 -8.73 -11.41 -3.09
C THR A 442 -8.61 -12.89 -2.76
N LEU A 443 -9.72 -13.64 -2.78
CA LEU A 443 -9.71 -15.08 -2.51
C LEU A 443 -8.94 -15.86 -3.58
N LEU A 444 -9.02 -15.47 -4.86
CA LEU A 444 -8.19 -16.06 -5.90
C LEU A 444 -6.70 -15.83 -5.63
N THR A 445 -6.33 -14.63 -5.21
CA THR A 445 -4.91 -14.27 -5.00
C THR A 445 -4.34 -14.85 -3.69
N GLU A 446 -5.08 -14.76 -2.60
CA GLU A 446 -4.61 -15.10 -1.25
C GLU A 446 -4.88 -16.56 -0.85
N CYS A 447 -5.94 -17.19 -1.39
CA CYS A 447 -6.31 -18.56 -1.02
C CYS A 447 -5.98 -19.57 -2.13
N VAL A 448 -6.24 -19.21 -3.40
CA VAL A 448 -6.06 -20.15 -4.52
C VAL A 448 -4.62 -20.15 -5.04
N ALA A 449 -4.02 -18.98 -5.30
CA ALA A 449 -2.67 -18.88 -5.88
C ALA A 449 -1.61 -19.70 -5.13
N PRO A 450 -1.50 -19.63 -3.78
CA PRO A 450 -0.48 -20.37 -3.05
C PRO A 450 -0.61 -21.90 -3.17
N CYS A 451 -1.83 -22.40 -3.40
CA CYS A 451 -2.08 -23.83 -3.51
C CYS A 451 -1.74 -24.40 -4.90
N LEU A 452 -1.63 -23.54 -5.93
CA LEU A 452 -1.52 -24.00 -7.32
C LEU A 452 -0.11 -24.47 -7.68
N ASP A 453 0.92 -23.99 -6.98
CA ASP A 453 2.30 -24.40 -7.24
C ASP A 453 2.52 -25.87 -6.87
N GLU A 454 1.87 -26.33 -5.79
CA GLU A 454 1.85 -27.72 -5.35
C GLU A 454 0.98 -28.63 -6.25
N MET A 455 0.11 -28.05 -7.09
CA MET A 455 -0.76 -28.80 -7.99
C MET A 455 -0.11 -29.05 -9.36
N GLY A 456 -0.37 -30.24 -9.91
CA GLY A 456 -0.12 -30.55 -11.32
C GLY A 456 -1.11 -29.84 -12.26
N THR A 457 -1.04 -30.15 -13.55
CA THR A 457 -2.00 -29.64 -14.53
C THR A 457 -3.43 -30.10 -14.20
N ILE A 458 -4.35 -29.14 -14.12
CA ILE A 458 -5.75 -29.34 -13.79
C ILE A 458 -6.52 -29.63 -15.08
N SER A 459 -7.24 -30.76 -15.08
CA SER A 459 -8.10 -31.21 -16.17
C SER A 459 -9.58 -31.05 -15.81
N ALA A 460 -10.42 -30.84 -16.83
CA ALA A 460 -11.88 -30.79 -16.70
C ALA A 460 -12.50 -32.08 -16.11
N THR A 461 -11.78 -33.20 -16.19
CA THR A 461 -12.21 -34.52 -15.71
C THR A 461 -11.89 -34.78 -14.24
N ALA A 462 -11.24 -33.85 -13.55
CA ALA A 462 -10.92 -33.99 -12.12
C ALA A 462 -12.21 -34.04 -11.29
N SER A 463 -12.59 -35.25 -10.84
CA SER A 463 -13.83 -35.53 -10.11
C SER A 463 -13.68 -35.45 -8.59
N ALA A 464 -12.46 -35.47 -8.07
CA ALA A 464 -12.17 -35.45 -6.64
C ALA A 464 -10.95 -34.58 -6.28
N GLY A 465 -10.85 -34.18 -5.01
CA GLY A 465 -9.74 -33.42 -4.46
C GLY A 465 -9.68 -31.95 -4.86
N ASN A 466 -8.56 -31.30 -4.53
CA ASN A 466 -8.34 -29.86 -4.73
C ASN A 466 -8.59 -29.36 -6.16
N PRO A 467 -8.13 -30.06 -7.23
CA PRO A 467 -8.37 -29.63 -8.61
C PRO A 467 -9.86 -29.51 -8.96
N SER A 468 -10.71 -30.37 -8.38
CA SER A 468 -12.16 -30.35 -8.63
C SER A 468 -12.83 -29.08 -8.09
N TYR A 469 -12.31 -28.51 -6.99
CA TYR A 469 -12.82 -27.26 -6.42
C TYR A 469 -12.46 -26.06 -7.32
N ILE A 470 -11.25 -26.04 -7.90
CA ILE A 470 -10.85 -25.03 -8.88
C ILE A 470 -11.78 -25.05 -10.09
N CYS A 471 -12.06 -26.24 -10.63
CA CYS A 471 -13.02 -26.41 -11.73
C CYS A 471 -14.41 -25.89 -11.38
N LYS A 472 -14.92 -26.17 -10.18
CA LYS A 472 -16.22 -25.67 -9.71
C LYS A 472 -16.24 -24.15 -9.59
N MET A 473 -15.22 -23.55 -8.98
CA MET A 473 -15.09 -22.09 -8.86
C MET A 473 -15.05 -21.41 -10.24
N PHE A 474 -14.29 -21.99 -11.18
CA PHE A 474 -14.21 -21.46 -12.53
C PHE A 474 -15.57 -21.50 -13.25
N ARG A 475 -16.30 -22.63 -13.18
CA ARG A 475 -17.64 -22.76 -13.78
C ARG A 475 -18.64 -21.74 -13.21
N ILE A 476 -18.61 -21.52 -11.89
CA ILE A 476 -19.46 -20.51 -11.22
C ILE A 476 -19.21 -19.11 -11.81
N ILE A 477 -17.94 -18.77 -12.09
CA ILE A 477 -17.59 -17.47 -12.68
C ILE A 477 -17.92 -17.42 -14.17
N GLU A 478 -17.71 -18.52 -14.90
CA GLU A 478 -18.05 -18.65 -16.33
C GLU A 478 -19.56 -18.48 -16.57
N GLU A 479 -20.42 -18.99 -15.68
CA GLU A 479 -21.87 -18.73 -15.69
C GLU A 479 -22.22 -17.23 -15.57
N GLY A 480 -21.29 -16.43 -15.04
CA GLY A 480 -21.34 -14.96 -15.01
C GLY A 480 -21.40 -14.31 -16.39
N LEU A 481 -21.02 -15.01 -17.45
CA LEU A 481 -21.13 -14.52 -18.84
C LEU A 481 -22.55 -14.64 -19.41
N SER A 482 -23.48 -15.26 -18.67
CA SER A 482 -24.88 -15.31 -19.09
C SER A 482 -25.55 -13.93 -19.02
N TYR A 483 -26.61 -13.74 -19.82
CA TYR A 483 -27.30 -12.46 -19.97
C TYR A 483 -27.87 -11.90 -18.65
N ARG A 484 -28.16 -12.74 -17.65
CA ARG A 484 -28.64 -12.29 -16.33
C ARG A 484 -27.67 -11.32 -15.64
N PHE A 485 -26.37 -11.46 -15.92
CA PHE A 485 -25.30 -10.65 -15.35
C PHE A 485 -24.87 -9.50 -16.28
N HIS A 486 -25.61 -9.21 -17.35
CA HIS A 486 -25.22 -8.21 -18.36
C HIS A 486 -24.81 -6.86 -17.74
N ALA A 487 -25.57 -6.37 -16.75
CA ALA A 487 -25.27 -5.11 -16.04
C ALA A 487 -23.94 -5.16 -15.25
N SER A 488 -23.49 -6.36 -14.89
CA SER A 488 -22.30 -6.61 -14.08
C SER A 488 -21.17 -7.28 -14.86
N TRP A 489 -21.29 -7.42 -16.19
CA TRP A 489 -20.24 -7.97 -17.05
C TRP A 489 -18.87 -7.29 -16.88
N PRO A 490 -18.74 -5.95 -16.72
CA PRO A 490 -17.45 -5.34 -16.42
C PRO A 490 -16.75 -5.95 -15.20
N PHE A 491 -17.53 -6.32 -14.18
CA PHE A 491 -17.02 -6.93 -12.95
C PHE A 491 -16.72 -8.43 -13.16
N VAL A 492 -17.58 -9.16 -13.85
CA VAL A 492 -17.35 -10.57 -14.21
C VAL A 492 -16.07 -10.72 -15.04
N LEU A 493 -15.85 -9.84 -16.01
CA LEU A 493 -14.63 -9.83 -16.85
C LEU A 493 -13.37 -9.57 -16.00
N GLN A 494 -13.44 -8.68 -15.00
CA GLN A 494 -12.34 -8.48 -14.06
C GLN A 494 -12.05 -9.73 -13.22
N ILE A 495 -13.09 -10.45 -12.79
CA ILE A 495 -12.94 -11.69 -12.02
C ILE A 495 -12.33 -12.79 -12.91
N LEU A 496 -12.83 -12.97 -14.13
CA LEU A 496 -12.28 -13.91 -15.11
C LEU A 496 -10.81 -13.60 -15.42
N GLY A 497 -10.50 -12.34 -15.71
CA GLY A 497 -9.13 -11.89 -15.94
C GLY A 497 -8.20 -12.14 -14.74
N CYS A 498 -8.70 -12.01 -13.51
CA CYS A 498 -7.95 -12.37 -12.31
C CYS A 498 -7.74 -13.88 -12.21
N PHE A 499 -8.77 -14.68 -12.48
CA PHE A 499 -8.70 -16.13 -12.47
C PHE A 499 -7.70 -16.64 -13.52
N TYR A 500 -7.73 -16.11 -14.75
CA TYR A 500 -6.76 -16.45 -15.79
C TYR A 500 -5.33 -16.15 -15.34
N ARG A 501 -5.07 -15.00 -14.72
CA ARG A 501 -3.73 -14.67 -14.22
C ARG A 501 -3.26 -15.66 -13.16
N VAL A 502 -4.11 -15.97 -12.19
CA VAL A 502 -3.79 -16.83 -11.04
C VAL A 502 -3.63 -18.30 -11.45
N ALA A 503 -4.59 -18.86 -12.18
CA ALA A 503 -4.66 -20.29 -12.44
C ALA A 503 -4.35 -20.71 -13.87
N GLY A 504 -4.12 -19.76 -14.79
CA GLY A 504 -3.93 -20.03 -16.22
C GLY A 504 -2.85 -21.07 -16.52
N LYS A 505 -1.67 -20.96 -15.93
CA LYS A 505 -0.56 -21.91 -16.12
C LYS A 505 -0.94 -23.38 -15.87
N LYS A 506 -1.76 -23.64 -14.84
CA LYS A 506 -2.11 -25.00 -14.41
C LYS A 506 -3.47 -25.45 -14.93
N ALA A 507 -4.38 -24.51 -15.18
CA ALA A 507 -5.79 -24.79 -15.48
C ALA A 507 -6.25 -24.27 -16.86
N HIS A 508 -5.34 -23.92 -17.77
CA HIS A 508 -5.72 -23.44 -19.11
C HIS A 508 -6.68 -24.39 -19.85
N SER A 509 -6.60 -25.70 -19.62
CA SER A 509 -7.43 -26.72 -20.29
C SER A 509 -8.95 -26.52 -20.05
N ILE A 510 -9.34 -26.03 -18.87
CA ILE A 510 -10.75 -25.78 -18.54
C ILE A 510 -11.22 -24.39 -19.00
N MET A 511 -10.28 -23.51 -19.36
CA MET A 511 -10.54 -22.10 -19.67
C MET A 511 -10.72 -21.84 -21.17
N THR A 512 -10.33 -22.78 -22.03
CA THR A 512 -10.41 -22.63 -23.51
C THR A 512 -11.78 -22.19 -24.01
N LYS A 513 -12.87 -22.81 -23.52
CA LYS A 513 -14.24 -22.48 -23.93
C LYS A 513 -14.65 -21.06 -23.54
N SER A 514 -14.23 -20.61 -22.37
CA SER A 514 -14.49 -19.25 -21.91
C SER A 514 -13.79 -18.21 -22.81
N LEU A 515 -12.55 -18.48 -23.24
CA LEU A 515 -11.82 -17.60 -24.17
C LEU A 515 -12.55 -17.49 -25.52
N GLN A 516 -13.07 -18.60 -26.03
CA GLN A 516 -13.91 -18.62 -27.24
C GLN A 516 -15.18 -17.78 -27.04
N SER A 517 -15.87 -17.97 -25.92
CA SER A 517 -17.07 -17.21 -25.57
C SER A 517 -16.81 -15.71 -25.48
N LEU A 518 -15.68 -15.30 -24.86
CA LEU A 518 -15.27 -13.89 -24.81
C LEU A 518 -14.99 -13.35 -26.21
N ALA A 519 -14.29 -14.11 -27.05
CA ALA A 519 -14.01 -13.70 -28.41
C ALA A 519 -15.32 -13.49 -29.20
N ASP A 520 -16.30 -14.37 -29.06
CA ASP A 520 -17.58 -14.27 -29.76
C ASP A 520 -18.43 -13.11 -29.24
N LEU A 521 -18.43 -12.87 -27.92
CA LEU A 521 -19.05 -11.68 -27.32
C LEU A 521 -18.42 -10.39 -27.87
N ARG A 522 -17.08 -10.34 -27.98
CA ARG A 522 -16.35 -9.18 -28.48
C ARG A 522 -16.63 -8.87 -29.94
N SER A 523 -16.96 -9.89 -30.74
CA SER A 523 -17.38 -9.77 -32.14
C SER A 523 -18.82 -9.27 -32.31
N THR A 524 -19.60 -9.19 -31.22
CA THR A 524 -20.97 -8.66 -31.27
C THR A 524 -20.95 -7.16 -31.60
N PRO A 525 -21.76 -6.67 -32.55
CA PRO A 525 -21.82 -5.25 -32.90
C PRO A 525 -22.07 -4.37 -31.67
N GLN A 526 -21.26 -3.32 -31.51
CA GLN A 526 -21.37 -2.34 -30.42
C GLN A 526 -21.24 -2.92 -29.00
N PHE A 527 -20.45 -3.99 -28.81
CA PHE A 527 -20.18 -4.54 -27.48
C PHE A 527 -19.55 -3.48 -26.53
N PRO A 528 -20.23 -3.10 -25.43
CA PRO A 528 -19.86 -1.93 -24.64
C PRO A 528 -18.61 -2.13 -23.76
N PHE A 529 -18.26 -3.37 -23.43
CA PHE A 529 -17.21 -3.71 -22.44
C PHE A 529 -15.93 -4.24 -23.08
N SER A 530 -15.63 -3.73 -24.27
CA SER A 530 -14.48 -4.16 -25.06
C SER A 530 -13.17 -4.03 -24.29
N GLY A 531 -12.98 -2.94 -23.53
CA GLY A 531 -11.75 -2.72 -22.75
C GLY A 531 -11.58 -3.71 -21.61
N GLU A 532 -12.63 -4.00 -20.84
CA GLU A 532 -12.59 -4.98 -19.76
C GLU A 532 -12.35 -6.40 -20.27
N LEU A 533 -12.90 -6.72 -21.45
CA LEU A 533 -12.70 -8.00 -22.12
C LEU A 533 -11.26 -8.16 -22.61
N ASP A 534 -10.73 -7.13 -23.26
CA ASP A 534 -9.33 -7.08 -23.72
C ASP A 534 -8.37 -7.28 -22.53
N LEU A 535 -8.66 -6.66 -21.37
CA LEU A 535 -7.90 -6.85 -20.12
C LEU A 535 -8.04 -8.26 -19.52
N ALA A 536 -9.19 -8.90 -19.69
CA ALA A 536 -9.41 -10.28 -19.24
C ALA A 536 -8.58 -11.25 -20.09
N VAL A 537 -8.70 -11.15 -21.42
CA VAL A 537 -7.90 -11.96 -22.37
C VAL A 537 -6.41 -11.66 -22.24
N GLY A 538 -6.03 -10.41 -21.97
CA GLY A 538 -4.66 -10.05 -21.61
C GLY A 538 -4.15 -10.80 -20.39
N GLY A 539 -4.99 -10.99 -19.37
CA GLY A 539 -4.66 -11.85 -18.22
C GLY A 539 -4.44 -13.32 -18.57
N ALA A 540 -5.13 -13.82 -19.61
CA ALA A 540 -4.88 -15.15 -20.15
C ALA A 540 -3.57 -15.22 -20.93
N VAL A 541 -3.25 -14.22 -21.76
CA VAL A 541 -1.97 -14.14 -22.48
C VAL A 541 -0.80 -14.11 -21.50
N GLU A 542 -0.91 -13.33 -20.42
CA GLU A 542 0.12 -13.16 -19.40
C GLU A 542 0.45 -14.46 -18.64
N SER A 543 -0.54 -15.32 -18.40
CA SER A 543 -0.38 -16.52 -17.57
C SER A 543 -0.28 -17.81 -18.40
N MET A 544 -1.12 -17.98 -19.41
CA MET A 544 -1.16 -19.17 -20.27
C MET A 544 -0.19 -19.10 -21.45
N GLY A 545 0.22 -17.88 -21.83
CA GLY A 545 0.99 -17.62 -23.04
C GLY A 545 0.12 -17.46 -24.29
N PRO A 546 0.63 -16.72 -25.30
CA PRO A 546 -0.07 -16.46 -26.55
C PRO A 546 -0.34 -17.72 -27.37
N GLU A 547 0.50 -18.75 -27.29
CA GLU A 547 0.29 -20.01 -28.01
C GLU A 547 -1.01 -20.71 -27.59
N VAL A 548 -1.25 -20.83 -26.27
CA VAL A 548 -2.46 -21.45 -25.73
C VAL A 548 -3.70 -20.60 -26.06
N VAL A 549 -3.59 -19.28 -25.93
CA VAL A 549 -4.70 -18.36 -26.25
C VAL A 549 -5.05 -18.42 -27.74
N LEU A 550 -4.07 -18.45 -28.64
CA LEU A 550 -4.31 -18.55 -30.08
C LEU A 550 -4.77 -19.94 -30.51
N GLY A 551 -4.40 -20.99 -29.77
CA GLY A 551 -4.99 -22.31 -29.94
C GLY A 551 -6.48 -22.35 -29.59
N ALA A 552 -6.92 -21.54 -28.61
CA ALA A 552 -8.32 -21.39 -28.25
C ALA A 552 -9.09 -20.46 -29.22
N VAL A 553 -8.48 -19.32 -29.56
CA VAL A 553 -9.05 -18.26 -30.39
C VAL A 553 -8.05 -17.89 -31.50
N PRO A 554 -8.13 -18.57 -32.66
CA PRO A 554 -7.22 -18.31 -33.77
C PRO A 554 -7.36 -16.88 -34.32
N LEU A 555 -6.23 -16.29 -34.75
CA LEU A 555 -6.22 -14.96 -35.38
C LEU A 555 -6.99 -14.93 -36.71
N ASN A 556 -7.07 -16.05 -37.42
CA ASN A 556 -7.64 -16.13 -38.78
C ASN A 556 -7.05 -15.08 -39.74
N ILE A 557 -5.78 -14.72 -39.56
CA ILE A 557 -5.00 -13.89 -40.47
C ILE A 557 -3.99 -14.81 -41.16
N THR A 558 -4.14 -15.00 -42.46
CA THR A 558 -3.33 -15.95 -43.22
C THR A 558 -2.47 -15.27 -44.29
N GLY A 559 -2.83 -14.05 -44.69
CA GLY A 559 -2.26 -13.32 -45.82
C GLY A 559 -2.90 -13.66 -47.17
N TYR A 560 -3.84 -14.62 -47.20
CA TYR A 560 -4.48 -15.09 -48.43
C TYR A 560 -5.99 -15.26 -48.23
N ASN A 561 -6.80 -14.61 -49.06
CA ASN A 561 -8.27 -14.67 -48.95
C ASN A 561 -8.80 -14.28 -47.55
N ASP A 562 -8.09 -13.38 -46.84
CA ASP A 562 -8.53 -12.89 -45.54
C ASP A 562 -9.74 -11.96 -45.69
N ASP A 563 -10.59 -11.96 -44.68
CA ASP A 563 -11.56 -10.88 -44.47
C ASP A 563 -10.80 -9.59 -44.13
N LEU A 564 -10.98 -8.56 -44.97
CA LEU A 564 -10.31 -7.27 -44.82
C LEU A 564 -10.78 -6.48 -43.59
N GLU A 565 -11.86 -6.89 -42.92
CA GLU A 565 -12.26 -6.36 -41.61
C GLU A 565 -11.41 -6.93 -40.46
N PHE A 566 -10.69 -8.03 -40.69
CA PHE A 566 -9.83 -8.71 -39.71
C PHE A 566 -10.46 -8.79 -38.31
N PRO A 567 -11.57 -9.53 -38.13
CA PRO A 567 -12.39 -9.49 -36.92
C PRO A 567 -11.66 -9.90 -35.62
N ARG A 568 -10.53 -10.59 -35.73
CA ARG A 568 -9.67 -11.01 -34.60
C ARG A 568 -8.39 -10.19 -34.47
N SER A 569 -8.17 -9.15 -35.28
CA SER A 569 -6.98 -8.30 -35.23
C SER A 569 -6.78 -7.58 -33.89
N TRP A 570 -7.85 -7.37 -33.12
CA TRP A 570 -7.79 -6.80 -31.76
C TRP A 570 -6.94 -7.65 -30.79
N LEU A 571 -6.74 -8.94 -31.05
CA LEU A 571 -5.84 -9.79 -30.26
C LEU A 571 -4.38 -9.36 -30.39
N VAL A 572 -3.96 -8.75 -31.50
CA VAL A 572 -2.57 -8.31 -31.72
C VAL A 572 -2.14 -7.26 -30.68
N PRO A 573 -2.84 -6.12 -30.48
CA PRO A 573 -2.50 -5.18 -29.43
C PRO A 573 -2.68 -5.77 -28.01
N VAL A 574 -3.66 -6.66 -27.79
CA VAL A 574 -3.82 -7.34 -26.49
C VAL A 574 -2.61 -8.22 -26.18
N ILE A 575 -2.13 -9.01 -27.14
CA ILE A 575 -0.93 -9.83 -26.97
C ILE A 575 0.28 -8.92 -26.74
N ARG A 576 0.45 -7.86 -27.54
CA ARG A 576 1.56 -6.90 -27.39
C ARG A 576 1.68 -6.36 -25.97
N ASP A 577 0.56 -5.95 -25.38
CA ASP A 577 0.56 -5.23 -24.11
C ASP A 577 0.67 -6.17 -22.88
N HIS A 578 0.39 -7.47 -23.06
CA HIS A 578 0.33 -8.44 -21.96
C HIS A 578 1.33 -9.60 -22.02
N VAL A 579 2.00 -9.82 -23.16
CA VAL A 579 2.93 -10.94 -23.32
C VAL A 579 4.22 -10.72 -22.51
N LYS A 580 4.55 -11.70 -21.68
CA LYS A 580 5.78 -11.86 -20.88
C LYS A 580 5.86 -13.29 -20.37
N ASN A 581 7.02 -13.73 -19.89
CA ASN A 581 7.20 -15.09 -19.33
C ASN A 581 6.72 -16.20 -20.28
N THR A 582 7.01 -16.07 -21.57
CA THR A 582 6.51 -16.96 -22.63
C THR A 582 7.65 -17.60 -23.43
N HIS A 583 7.33 -18.51 -24.34
CA HIS A 583 8.26 -19.06 -25.31
C HIS A 583 8.58 -18.04 -26.42
N LEU A 584 9.82 -17.56 -26.47
CA LEU A 584 10.37 -16.76 -27.57
C LEU A 584 10.35 -17.55 -28.88
N GLY A 585 10.56 -18.88 -28.81
CA GLY A 585 10.51 -19.76 -29.97
C GLY A 585 9.18 -19.72 -30.71
N PHE A 586 8.07 -19.49 -30.01
CA PHE A 586 6.74 -19.34 -30.64
C PHE A 586 6.67 -18.10 -31.55
N PHE A 587 7.32 -17.00 -31.16
CA PHE A 587 7.41 -15.84 -32.05
C PHE A 587 8.18 -16.16 -33.33
N ALA A 588 9.26 -16.94 -33.20
CA ALA A 588 10.08 -17.34 -34.34
C ALA A 588 9.37 -18.33 -35.28
N SER A 589 8.60 -19.27 -34.74
CA SER A 589 7.93 -20.32 -35.53
C SER A 589 6.57 -19.91 -36.10
N TYR A 590 5.84 -19.00 -35.44
CA TYR A 590 4.49 -18.60 -35.84
C TYR A 590 4.44 -17.16 -36.40
N PHE A 591 4.88 -16.18 -35.61
CA PHE A 591 4.70 -14.76 -35.95
C PHE A 591 5.66 -14.25 -37.02
N LEU A 592 6.92 -14.70 -37.04
CA LEU A 592 7.88 -14.29 -38.08
C LEU A 592 7.50 -14.79 -39.49
N PRO A 593 7.09 -16.05 -39.68
CA PRO A 593 6.55 -16.50 -40.97
C PRO A 593 5.31 -15.71 -41.38
N LEU A 594 4.33 -15.53 -40.47
CA LEU A 594 3.13 -14.75 -40.74
C LEU A 594 3.47 -13.31 -41.17
N ALA A 595 4.36 -12.66 -40.42
CA ALA A 595 4.89 -11.35 -40.77
C ALA A 595 5.47 -11.30 -42.18
N SER A 596 6.27 -12.30 -42.55
CA SER A 596 6.87 -12.37 -43.89
C SER A 596 5.82 -12.53 -44.99
N THR A 597 4.81 -13.38 -44.77
CA THR A 597 3.68 -13.58 -45.69
C THR A 597 2.88 -12.28 -45.89
N LEU A 598 2.53 -11.58 -44.80
CA LEU A 598 1.79 -10.32 -44.90
C LEU A 598 2.57 -9.23 -45.62
N LYS A 599 3.91 -9.20 -45.45
CA LYS A 599 4.78 -8.29 -46.19
C LYS A 599 4.76 -8.58 -47.69
N GLN A 600 4.97 -9.85 -48.06
CA GLN A 600 4.96 -10.26 -49.46
C GLN A 600 3.61 -9.93 -50.10
N ARG A 601 2.51 -10.21 -49.40
CA ARG A 601 1.17 -9.88 -49.88
C ARG A 601 0.98 -8.38 -50.09
N ALA A 602 1.46 -7.55 -49.17
CA ALA A 602 1.41 -6.09 -49.32
C ALA A 602 2.19 -5.62 -50.55
N GLU A 603 3.37 -6.18 -50.81
CA GLU A 603 4.20 -5.87 -51.99
C GLU A 603 3.50 -6.28 -53.30
N GLU A 604 2.88 -7.46 -53.35
CA GLU A 604 2.09 -7.93 -54.50
C GLU A 604 0.89 -7.01 -54.81
N LEU A 605 0.15 -6.61 -53.77
CA LEU A 605 -1.02 -5.73 -53.91
C LEU A 605 -0.62 -4.32 -54.36
N GLU A 606 0.51 -3.80 -53.86
CA GLU A 606 1.05 -2.50 -54.28
C GLU A 606 1.43 -2.53 -55.77
N GLN A 607 2.07 -3.62 -56.23
CA GLN A 607 2.39 -3.82 -57.65
C GLN A 607 1.13 -3.96 -58.52
N ALA A 608 0.06 -4.56 -57.99
CA ALA A 608 -1.23 -4.65 -58.66
C ALA A 608 -2.06 -3.34 -58.62
N GLY A 609 -1.53 -2.27 -58.00
CA GLY A 609 -2.21 -0.97 -57.88
C GLY A 609 -3.27 -0.90 -56.76
N GLN A 610 -3.42 -1.94 -55.94
CA GLN A 610 -4.37 -2.02 -54.83
C GLN A 610 -3.80 -1.42 -53.54
N LYS A 611 -3.50 -0.13 -53.59
CA LYS A 611 -2.74 0.59 -52.54
C LYS A 611 -3.38 0.55 -51.14
N LEU A 612 -4.72 0.59 -51.06
CA LEU A 612 -5.41 0.57 -49.77
C LEU A 612 -5.23 -0.77 -49.06
N GLU A 613 -5.48 -1.87 -49.76
CA GLU A 613 -5.29 -3.23 -49.23
C GLU A 613 -3.83 -3.50 -48.90
N ALA A 614 -2.91 -3.10 -49.80
CA ALA A 614 -1.47 -3.15 -49.55
C ALA A 614 -1.10 -2.45 -48.23
N LYS A 615 -1.68 -1.27 -47.97
CA LYS A 615 -1.42 -0.51 -46.75
C LYS A 615 -1.96 -1.20 -45.49
N VAL A 616 -3.09 -1.89 -45.57
CA VAL A 616 -3.66 -2.66 -44.45
C VAL A 616 -2.73 -3.80 -44.07
N TYR A 617 -2.32 -4.64 -45.04
CA TYR A 617 -1.36 -5.72 -44.80
C TYR A 617 -0.01 -5.22 -44.30
N GLN A 618 0.50 -4.10 -44.84
CA GLN A 618 1.72 -3.45 -44.37
C GLN A 618 1.61 -3.03 -42.89
N THR A 619 0.44 -2.52 -42.48
CA THR A 619 0.19 -2.09 -41.10
C THR A 619 0.12 -3.28 -40.15
N LEU A 620 -0.61 -4.34 -40.52
CA LEU A 620 -0.70 -5.57 -39.72
C LEU A 620 0.67 -6.24 -39.54
N GLN A 621 1.45 -6.32 -40.61
CA GLN A 621 2.84 -6.77 -40.58
C GLN A 621 3.65 -6.00 -39.53
N LEU A 622 3.59 -4.66 -39.54
CA LEU A 622 4.31 -3.85 -38.54
C LEU A 622 3.80 -4.11 -37.12
N GLN A 623 2.48 -4.23 -36.93
CA GLN A 623 1.89 -4.53 -35.62
C GLN A 623 2.37 -5.87 -35.05
N ILE A 624 2.56 -6.90 -35.88
CA ILE A 624 3.13 -8.17 -35.43
C ILE A 624 4.53 -7.96 -34.82
N TRP A 625 5.38 -7.17 -35.49
CA TRP A 625 6.71 -6.84 -34.96
C TRP A 625 6.64 -6.11 -33.62
N THR A 626 5.63 -5.26 -33.39
CA THR A 626 5.50 -4.54 -32.11
C THR A 626 5.31 -5.45 -30.91
N MET A 627 4.90 -6.72 -31.10
CA MET A 627 4.79 -7.71 -30.01
C MET A 627 6.15 -8.26 -29.56
N LEU A 628 7.18 -8.22 -30.42
CA LEU A 628 8.49 -8.83 -30.17
C LEU A 628 9.12 -8.41 -28.82
N PRO A 629 9.14 -7.12 -28.42
CA PRO A 629 9.70 -6.74 -27.12
C PRO A 629 9.03 -7.41 -25.92
N GLY A 630 7.73 -7.71 -25.99
CA GLY A 630 7.03 -8.43 -24.93
C GLY A 630 7.48 -9.89 -24.83
N PHE A 631 7.63 -10.58 -25.98
CA PHE A 631 8.21 -11.93 -26.04
C PHE A 631 9.64 -11.99 -25.52
N CYS A 632 10.35 -10.86 -25.55
CA CYS A 632 11.69 -10.72 -25.01
C CYS A 632 11.73 -10.47 -23.50
N THR A 633 10.58 -10.31 -22.83
CA THR A 633 10.47 -10.08 -21.37
C THR A 633 10.40 -11.41 -20.63
N CYS A 634 11.55 -11.81 -20.04
CA CYS A 634 11.74 -13.03 -19.27
C CYS A 634 11.28 -14.32 -20.01
N PRO A 635 11.69 -14.58 -21.26
CA PRO A 635 11.28 -15.79 -21.97
C PRO A 635 11.79 -17.06 -21.29
N VAL A 636 10.97 -18.10 -21.28
CA VAL A 636 11.26 -19.37 -20.56
C VAL A 636 12.21 -20.29 -21.32
N ASP A 637 12.52 -19.97 -22.58
CA ASP A 637 13.28 -20.79 -23.53
C ASP A 637 14.42 -20.00 -24.19
N LEU A 638 14.93 -18.95 -23.53
CA LEU A 638 15.94 -18.04 -24.10
C LEU A 638 17.13 -18.77 -24.72
N LEU A 639 17.72 -19.70 -23.95
CA LEU A 639 18.90 -20.48 -24.37
C LEU A 639 18.66 -21.32 -25.62
N ALA A 640 17.45 -21.87 -25.78
CA ALA A 640 17.11 -22.71 -26.92
C ALA A 640 16.71 -21.87 -28.14
N SER A 641 16.02 -20.76 -27.92
CA SER A 641 15.30 -20.03 -28.96
C SER A 641 16.05 -18.81 -29.50
N PHE A 642 16.97 -18.18 -28.75
CA PHE A 642 17.61 -16.93 -29.19
C PHE A 642 18.40 -17.10 -30.51
N LYS A 643 19.14 -18.20 -30.65
CA LYS A 643 19.88 -18.52 -31.89
C LYS A 643 18.99 -18.55 -33.13
N SER A 644 17.75 -19.04 -33.00
CA SER A 644 16.80 -19.15 -34.13
C SER A 644 16.35 -17.78 -34.66
N ILE A 645 16.29 -16.77 -33.80
CA ILE A 645 15.79 -15.44 -34.13
C ILE A 645 16.92 -14.43 -34.40
N ALA A 646 18.12 -14.66 -33.84
CA ALA A 646 19.23 -13.69 -33.85
C ALA A 646 19.59 -13.18 -35.26
N ARG A 647 19.72 -14.07 -36.25
CA ARG A 647 20.03 -13.68 -37.64
C ARG A 647 18.96 -12.77 -38.23
N THR A 648 17.69 -13.12 -38.02
CA THR A 648 16.55 -12.36 -38.53
C THR A 648 16.50 -10.96 -37.93
N LEU A 649 16.80 -10.82 -36.63
CA LEU A 649 16.87 -9.50 -35.97
C LEU A 649 18.01 -8.65 -36.53
N GLY A 650 19.20 -9.25 -36.73
CA GLY A 650 20.34 -8.55 -37.32
C GLY A 650 20.04 -8.02 -38.72
N MET A 651 19.43 -8.85 -39.58
CA MET A 651 18.99 -8.44 -40.91
C MET A 651 17.93 -7.34 -40.84
N ALA A 652 16.95 -7.46 -39.93
CA ALA A 652 15.92 -6.44 -39.76
C ALA A 652 16.48 -5.07 -39.34
N ILE A 653 17.49 -5.02 -38.46
CA ILE A 653 18.15 -3.76 -38.08
C ILE A 653 18.83 -3.10 -39.29
N ASN A 654 19.52 -3.90 -40.10
CA ASN A 654 20.27 -3.41 -41.24
C ASN A 654 19.33 -2.92 -42.36
N ASP A 655 18.42 -3.79 -42.79
CA ASP A 655 17.68 -3.67 -44.05
C ASP A 655 16.34 -2.95 -43.89
N ARG A 656 15.81 -2.86 -42.67
CA ARG A 656 14.45 -2.33 -42.39
C ARG A 656 14.46 -1.16 -41.41
N PRO A 657 14.58 0.09 -41.91
CA PRO A 657 14.55 1.29 -41.08
C PRO A 657 13.30 1.41 -40.19
N ASP A 658 12.15 0.92 -40.69
CA ASP A 658 10.88 0.92 -39.99
C ASP A 658 10.84 -0.01 -38.75
N LEU A 659 11.69 -1.04 -38.71
CA LEU A 659 11.77 -1.99 -37.59
C LEU A 659 12.87 -1.69 -36.58
N ARG A 660 13.85 -0.83 -36.91
CA ARG A 660 15.05 -0.60 -36.09
C ARG A 660 14.73 -0.32 -34.62
N LEU A 661 13.77 0.56 -34.36
CA LEU A 661 13.39 0.93 -33.00
C LEU A 661 12.83 -0.25 -32.20
N ILE A 662 11.96 -1.04 -32.84
CA ILE A 662 11.30 -2.20 -32.23
C ILE A 662 12.35 -3.27 -31.90
N VAL A 663 13.24 -3.59 -32.84
CA VAL A 663 14.27 -4.61 -32.63
C VAL A 663 15.30 -4.15 -31.60
N CYS A 664 15.70 -2.88 -31.61
CA CYS A 664 16.57 -2.30 -30.59
C CYS A 664 15.93 -2.36 -29.19
N GLN A 665 14.63 -2.08 -29.08
CA GLN A 665 13.89 -2.27 -27.83
C GLN A 665 13.87 -3.74 -27.40
N ALA A 666 13.61 -4.67 -28.31
CA ALA A 666 13.60 -6.10 -28.03
C ALA A 666 14.96 -6.59 -27.48
N LEU A 667 16.07 -6.25 -28.13
CA LEU A 667 17.42 -6.61 -27.67
C LEU A 667 17.73 -6.04 -26.28
N ARG A 668 17.40 -4.76 -26.04
CA ARG A 668 17.55 -4.14 -24.71
C ARG A 668 16.70 -4.84 -23.65
N THR A 669 15.48 -5.25 -23.99
CA THR A 669 14.61 -5.98 -23.07
C THR A 669 15.20 -7.34 -22.71
N ILE A 670 15.72 -8.11 -23.69
CA ILE A 670 16.38 -9.40 -23.42
C ILE A 670 17.52 -9.21 -22.42
N ILE A 671 18.41 -8.25 -22.68
CA ILE A 671 19.61 -8.08 -21.85
C ILE A 671 19.25 -7.56 -20.47
N ASN A 672 18.39 -6.53 -20.37
CA ASN A 672 18.10 -5.88 -19.10
C ASN A 672 17.13 -6.66 -18.19
N LYS A 673 16.23 -7.47 -18.76
CA LYS A 673 15.18 -8.16 -17.99
C LYS A 673 15.29 -9.68 -18.00
N SER A 674 16.02 -10.27 -18.94
CA SER A 674 15.99 -11.71 -19.18
C SER A 674 17.33 -12.39 -19.01
N CYS A 675 18.45 -11.66 -19.07
CA CYS A 675 19.79 -12.21 -18.82
C CYS A 675 20.11 -12.16 -17.32
N SER A 676 19.40 -12.94 -16.52
CA SER A 676 19.58 -12.97 -15.06
C SER A 676 20.73 -13.88 -14.63
N THR A 677 21.04 -14.90 -15.43
CA THR A 677 22.12 -15.87 -15.20
C THR A 677 23.32 -15.59 -16.11
N GLU A 678 24.50 -16.06 -15.71
CA GLU A 678 25.73 -15.95 -16.52
C GLU A 678 25.64 -16.76 -17.83
N GLU A 679 24.91 -17.88 -17.83
CA GLU A 679 24.66 -18.70 -19.02
C GLU A 679 23.82 -17.95 -20.07
N GLU A 680 22.74 -17.28 -19.64
CA GLU A 680 21.91 -16.46 -20.51
C GLU A 680 22.68 -15.26 -21.08
N LYS A 681 23.50 -14.60 -20.25
CA LYS A 681 24.39 -13.53 -20.70
C LYS A 681 25.38 -14.04 -21.74
N ALA A 682 25.98 -15.20 -21.52
CA ALA A 682 26.93 -15.80 -22.45
C ALA A 682 26.28 -16.18 -23.78
N GLU A 683 25.07 -16.75 -23.76
CA GLU A 683 24.33 -17.13 -24.98
C GLU A 683 24.00 -15.89 -25.82
N VAL A 684 23.46 -14.82 -25.21
CA VAL A 684 23.19 -13.57 -25.94
C VAL A 684 24.49 -12.90 -26.37
N GLY A 685 25.47 -12.86 -25.49
CA GLY A 685 26.82 -12.32 -25.71
C GLY A 685 27.56 -12.98 -26.88
N HIS A 686 27.32 -14.27 -27.14
CA HIS A 686 27.91 -14.99 -28.28
C HIS A 686 27.61 -14.31 -29.64
N PHE A 687 26.48 -13.62 -29.74
CA PHE A 687 26.06 -12.94 -30.96
C PHE A 687 26.56 -11.48 -31.07
N SER A 688 27.32 -10.98 -30.07
CA SER A 688 27.90 -9.62 -30.08
C SER A 688 28.73 -9.34 -31.34
N LYS A 689 29.50 -10.34 -31.80
CA LYS A 689 30.31 -10.25 -33.03
C LYS A 689 29.49 -9.97 -34.30
N ASN A 690 28.20 -10.27 -34.27
CA ASN A 690 27.28 -10.05 -35.39
C ASN A 690 26.47 -8.76 -35.18
N PHE A 691 25.90 -8.56 -33.98
CA PHE A 691 25.01 -7.42 -33.71
C PHE A 691 25.76 -6.09 -33.58
N LEU A 692 26.87 -6.04 -32.84
CA LEU A 692 27.59 -4.78 -32.61
C LEU A 692 28.09 -4.13 -33.91
N PRO A 693 28.69 -4.85 -34.88
CA PRO A 693 29.06 -4.25 -36.16
C PRO A 693 27.86 -3.67 -36.93
N ILE A 694 26.72 -4.36 -36.92
CA ILE A 694 25.49 -3.86 -37.57
C ILE A 694 25.04 -2.56 -36.88
N LEU A 695 24.99 -2.55 -35.55
CA LEU A 695 24.59 -1.37 -34.77
C LEU A 695 25.56 -0.20 -34.96
N PHE A 696 26.87 -0.45 -34.96
CA PHE A 696 27.89 0.57 -35.24
C PHE A 696 27.72 1.17 -36.64
N ASN A 697 27.48 0.33 -37.65
CA ASN A 697 27.24 0.79 -39.02
C ASN A 697 25.98 1.65 -39.11
N VAL A 698 24.86 1.18 -38.56
CA VAL A 698 23.59 1.94 -38.55
C VAL A 698 23.74 3.25 -37.77
N TYR A 699 24.45 3.24 -36.64
CA TYR A 699 24.71 4.45 -35.87
C TYR A 699 25.57 5.47 -36.63
N SER A 700 26.53 4.98 -37.41
CA SER A 700 27.50 5.80 -38.13
C SER A 700 27.01 6.29 -39.50
N GLN A 701 25.86 5.81 -39.96
CA GLN A 701 25.21 6.30 -41.17
C GLN A 701 24.58 7.67 -40.90
N GLN A 702 24.86 8.62 -41.78
CA GLN A 702 24.25 9.94 -41.72
C GLN A 702 22.76 9.85 -42.10
N PRO A 703 21.83 10.35 -41.26
CA PRO A 703 20.41 10.36 -41.60
C PRO A 703 20.16 11.09 -42.92
N ALA A 704 19.19 10.61 -43.71
CA ALA A 704 18.80 11.27 -44.94
C ALA A 704 18.21 12.66 -44.64
N ALA A 705 18.30 13.58 -45.62
CA ALA A 705 17.76 14.93 -45.49
C ALA A 705 16.25 14.89 -45.17
N GLY A 706 15.86 15.40 -44.00
CA GLY A 706 14.46 15.40 -43.53
C GLY A 706 14.10 14.31 -42.52
N GLU A 707 14.96 13.34 -42.24
CA GLU A 707 14.75 12.36 -41.17
C GLU A 707 15.21 12.90 -39.80
N SER A 708 14.43 12.64 -38.75
CA SER A 708 14.70 13.21 -37.41
C SER A 708 15.88 12.60 -36.65
N GLY A 709 16.61 11.61 -37.23
CA GLY A 709 17.79 10.99 -36.61
C GLY A 709 17.55 10.34 -35.23
N THR A 710 16.30 10.29 -34.76
CA THR A 710 15.90 9.87 -33.41
C THR A 710 16.21 8.40 -33.13
N TYR A 711 16.27 7.57 -34.17
CA TYR A 711 16.68 6.17 -34.06
C TYR A 711 18.13 6.00 -33.60
N ARG A 712 19.00 6.98 -33.85
CA ARG A 712 20.43 6.88 -33.49
C ARG A 712 20.64 6.80 -31.99
N MET A 713 19.82 7.51 -31.20
CA MET A 713 19.87 7.41 -29.73
C MET A 713 19.47 6.01 -29.27
N ALA A 714 18.38 5.46 -29.79
CA ALA A 714 17.94 4.11 -29.45
C ALA A 714 18.98 3.04 -29.84
N VAL A 715 19.67 3.22 -30.97
CA VAL A 715 20.77 2.34 -31.40
C VAL A 715 21.97 2.46 -30.44
N LEU A 716 22.36 3.68 -30.05
CA LEU A 716 23.45 3.90 -29.09
C LEU A 716 23.14 3.30 -27.71
N ASP A 717 21.92 3.48 -27.21
CA ASP A 717 21.47 2.84 -25.96
C ASP A 717 21.54 1.32 -26.07
N THR A 718 21.18 0.77 -27.22
CA THR A 718 21.24 -0.67 -27.47
C THR A 718 22.68 -1.17 -27.50
N ILE A 719 23.60 -0.41 -28.11
CA ILE A 719 25.04 -0.68 -28.06
C ILE A 719 25.52 -0.73 -26.61
N LYS A 720 25.23 0.31 -25.80
CA LYS A 720 25.64 0.38 -24.39
C LYS A 720 25.16 -0.83 -23.60
N VAL A 721 23.90 -1.24 -23.80
CA VAL A 721 23.34 -2.43 -23.15
C VAL A 721 23.99 -3.71 -23.66
N TYR A 722 24.29 -3.85 -24.95
CA TYR A 722 24.97 -5.06 -25.47
C TYR A 722 26.41 -5.20 -24.97
N LEU A 723 27.10 -4.09 -24.72
CA LEU A 723 28.46 -4.10 -24.17
C LEU A 723 28.52 -4.75 -22.77
N THR A 724 27.43 -4.74 -22.00
CA THR A 724 27.40 -5.38 -20.67
C THR A 724 27.44 -6.90 -20.72
N VAL A 725 27.10 -7.50 -21.87
CA VAL A 725 27.13 -8.96 -22.11
C VAL A 725 28.19 -9.37 -23.13
N THR A 726 29.00 -8.41 -23.61
CA THR A 726 30.06 -8.68 -24.60
C THR A 726 31.37 -9.00 -23.89
N GLU A 727 32.14 -9.95 -24.41
CA GLU A 727 33.48 -10.27 -23.90
C GLU A 727 34.44 -9.08 -24.01
N THR A 728 35.15 -8.75 -22.91
CA THR A 728 36.08 -7.60 -22.82
C THR A 728 37.07 -7.52 -23.99
N GLN A 729 37.69 -8.65 -24.38
CA GLN A 729 38.67 -8.68 -25.47
C GLN A 729 38.08 -8.23 -26.82
N MET A 730 36.81 -8.58 -27.06
CA MET A 730 36.09 -8.17 -28.26
C MET A 730 35.80 -6.66 -28.22
N ILE A 731 35.44 -6.12 -27.06
CA ILE A 731 35.23 -4.67 -26.86
C ILE A 731 36.54 -3.92 -27.12
N CYS A 732 37.67 -4.40 -26.59
CA CYS A 732 38.99 -3.80 -26.86
C CYS A 732 39.30 -3.77 -28.37
N THR A 733 38.97 -4.85 -29.09
CA THR A 733 39.15 -4.93 -30.55
C THR A 733 38.25 -3.93 -31.29
N PHE A 734 36.99 -3.76 -30.87
CA PHE A 734 36.09 -2.77 -31.47
C PHE A 734 36.49 -1.34 -31.17
N LEU A 735 36.96 -1.06 -29.94
CA LEU A 735 37.48 0.24 -29.57
C LEU A 735 38.73 0.59 -30.38
N GLN A 736 39.65 -0.37 -30.60
CA GLN A 736 40.79 -0.15 -31.48
C GLN A 736 40.35 0.21 -32.90
N LYS A 737 39.38 -0.51 -33.48
CA LYS A 737 38.86 -0.19 -34.82
C LYS A 737 38.20 1.19 -34.90
N ALA A 738 37.48 1.59 -33.85
CA ALA A 738 36.85 2.91 -33.77
C ALA A 738 37.89 4.04 -33.70
N THR A 739 38.97 3.82 -32.94
CA THR A 739 40.08 4.78 -32.78
C THR A 739 40.97 4.88 -34.01
N ASP A 740 41.22 3.76 -34.72
CA ASP A 740 41.90 3.76 -36.01
C ASP A 740 41.11 4.57 -37.05
N ARG A 741 39.78 4.36 -37.10
CA ARG A 741 38.89 5.12 -37.99
C ARG A 741 38.81 6.60 -37.62
N LEU A 742 38.90 6.94 -36.34
CA LEU A 742 38.94 8.32 -35.86
C LEU A 742 40.20 9.07 -36.33
N SER A 743 41.32 8.36 -36.44
CA SER A 743 42.63 8.89 -36.83
C SER A 743 42.86 8.93 -38.34
N GLY A 744 41.91 8.41 -39.14
CA GLY A 744 42.00 8.35 -40.59
C GLY A 744 41.81 9.71 -41.27
N THR A 745 42.63 9.99 -42.30
CA THR A 745 42.68 11.27 -43.01
C THR A 745 41.45 11.56 -43.88
N ASP A 746 40.67 10.54 -44.25
CA ASP A 746 39.50 10.65 -45.15
C ASP A 746 38.14 10.54 -44.41
N THR A 747 38.02 11.13 -43.22
CA THR A 747 36.79 11.05 -42.41
C THR A 747 36.00 12.36 -42.32
N THR A 748 34.68 12.30 -42.57
CA THR A 748 33.79 13.45 -42.40
C THR A 748 33.67 13.84 -40.92
N GLU A 749 33.37 15.12 -40.64
CA GLU A 749 33.12 15.59 -39.25
C GLU A 749 32.05 14.74 -38.54
N PHE A 750 30.98 14.41 -39.24
CA PHE A 750 29.92 13.55 -38.72
C PHE A 750 30.43 12.16 -38.34
N THR A 751 31.27 11.56 -39.18
CA THR A 751 31.88 10.25 -38.90
C THR A 751 32.80 10.34 -37.68
N ARG A 752 33.64 11.37 -37.57
CA ARG A 752 34.52 11.59 -36.41
C ARG A 752 33.74 11.72 -35.11
N LEU A 753 32.68 12.54 -35.10
CA LEU A 753 31.79 12.70 -33.95
C LEU A 753 31.08 11.39 -33.56
N SER A 754 30.64 10.61 -34.55
CA SER A 754 29.98 9.32 -34.31
C SER A 754 30.94 8.25 -33.78
N MET A 755 32.17 8.20 -34.30
CA MET A 755 33.20 7.31 -33.75
C MET A 755 33.54 7.67 -32.30
N MET A 756 33.63 8.97 -31.99
CA MET A 756 33.87 9.39 -30.62
C MET A 756 32.72 9.01 -29.68
N ASP A 757 31.45 9.05 -30.10
CA ASP A 757 30.34 8.52 -29.30
C ASP A 757 30.44 7.02 -29.04
N LEU A 758 30.91 6.24 -30.02
CA LEU A 758 31.17 4.81 -29.84
C LEU A 758 32.33 4.58 -28.87
N VAL A 759 33.39 5.40 -28.93
CA VAL A 759 34.49 5.36 -27.96
C VAL A 759 33.98 5.67 -26.55
N VAL A 760 33.17 6.73 -26.38
CA VAL A 760 32.52 7.06 -25.09
C VAL A 760 31.74 5.86 -24.56
N ALA A 761 30.97 5.17 -25.42
CA ALA A 761 30.18 4.02 -25.00
C ALA A 761 31.02 2.79 -24.62
N MET A 762 32.16 2.55 -25.29
CA MET A 762 32.99 1.36 -25.09
C MET A 762 34.08 1.54 -24.01
N ALA A 763 34.56 2.76 -23.79
CA ALA A 763 35.66 3.07 -22.88
C ALA A 763 35.49 2.53 -21.44
N PRO A 764 34.30 2.55 -20.81
CA PRO A 764 34.16 1.97 -19.46
C PRO A 764 34.13 0.43 -19.43
N PHE A 765 34.16 -0.24 -20.60
CA PHE A 765 34.03 -1.69 -20.68
C PHE A 765 35.31 -2.44 -21.10
N VAL A 766 36.42 -1.73 -21.34
CA VAL A 766 37.71 -2.32 -21.75
C VAL A 766 38.64 -2.57 -20.56
N ASP A 767 39.74 -3.30 -20.78
CA ASP A 767 40.78 -3.50 -19.77
C ASP A 767 41.60 -2.23 -19.49
N GLU A 768 42.27 -2.20 -18.33
CA GLU A 768 43.06 -1.04 -17.86
C GLU A 768 44.13 -0.57 -18.86
N VAL A 769 44.77 -1.51 -19.57
CA VAL A 769 45.80 -1.20 -20.57
C VAL A 769 45.18 -0.44 -21.74
N THR A 770 44.04 -0.91 -22.22
CA THR A 770 43.28 -0.31 -23.31
C THR A 770 42.66 1.02 -22.88
N MET A 771 42.21 1.15 -21.63
CA MET A 771 41.79 2.42 -21.04
C MET A 771 42.92 3.45 -21.08
N THR A 772 44.13 3.06 -20.65
CA THR A 772 45.30 3.95 -20.66
C THR A 772 45.69 4.38 -22.07
N LYS A 773 45.67 3.47 -23.05
CA LYS A 773 45.88 3.82 -24.47
C LYS A 773 44.82 4.78 -25.00
N THR A 774 43.56 4.57 -24.60
CA THR A 774 42.44 5.44 -24.97
C THR A 774 42.63 6.84 -24.40
N PHE A 775 43.08 6.94 -23.14
CA PHE A 775 43.38 8.22 -22.49
C PHE A 775 44.46 9.01 -23.24
N GLU A 776 45.58 8.37 -23.61
CA GLU A 776 46.64 9.02 -24.39
C GLU A 776 46.15 9.48 -25.77
N LEU A 777 45.29 8.67 -26.42
CA LEU A 777 44.72 9.03 -27.72
C LEU A 777 43.78 10.23 -27.64
N ILE A 778 42.94 10.34 -26.60
CA ILE A 778 41.95 11.43 -26.49
C ILE A 778 42.57 12.75 -26.02
N LYS A 779 43.75 12.73 -25.40
CA LYS A 779 44.40 13.89 -24.80
C LYS A 779 44.52 15.10 -25.76
N PRO A 780 44.95 14.96 -27.03
CA PRO A 780 44.96 16.08 -27.98
C PRO A 780 43.57 16.66 -28.29
N TYR A 781 42.51 15.85 -28.19
CA TYR A 781 41.14 16.29 -28.45
C TYR A 781 40.54 17.10 -27.29
N LEU A 782 41.13 17.09 -26.09
CA LEU A 782 40.72 17.95 -24.97
C LEU A 782 41.06 19.44 -25.24
N GLU A 783 42.03 19.69 -26.10
CA GLU A 783 42.52 21.03 -26.47
C GLU A 783 42.07 21.49 -27.86
N THR A 784 41.31 20.65 -28.58
CA THR A 784 40.83 21.01 -29.92
C THR A 784 39.86 22.19 -29.89
N LYS A 785 39.89 23.00 -30.95
CA LYS A 785 38.97 24.14 -31.13
C LYS A 785 37.58 23.71 -31.62
N GLU A 786 37.40 22.46 -32.03
CA GLU A 786 36.11 21.90 -32.45
C GLU A 786 35.24 21.55 -31.21
N PRO A 787 34.19 22.33 -30.88
CA PRO A 787 33.48 22.18 -29.60
C PRO A 787 32.80 20.81 -29.43
N GLY A 788 32.33 20.21 -30.54
CA GLY A 788 31.69 18.89 -30.52
C GLY A 788 32.66 17.76 -30.18
N MET A 789 33.86 17.79 -30.74
CA MET A 789 34.93 16.82 -30.46
C MET A 789 35.48 16.99 -29.05
N GLN A 790 35.72 18.24 -28.64
CA GLN A 790 36.20 18.55 -27.30
C GLN A 790 35.23 18.04 -26.23
N LYS A 791 33.93 18.31 -26.37
CA LYS A 791 32.91 17.84 -25.44
C LYS A 791 32.90 16.31 -25.32
N LYS A 792 33.00 15.59 -26.43
CA LYS A 792 32.99 14.12 -26.41
C LYS A 792 34.27 13.54 -25.81
N ALA A 793 35.43 14.17 -26.03
CA ALA A 793 36.67 13.77 -25.36
C ALA A 793 36.55 13.86 -23.82
N TYR A 794 35.94 14.92 -23.30
CA TYR A 794 35.62 15.01 -21.87
C TYR A 794 34.59 13.96 -21.42
N ARG A 795 33.61 13.61 -22.25
CA ARG A 795 32.68 12.50 -21.97
C ARG A 795 33.38 11.15 -21.88
N VAL A 796 34.42 10.90 -22.67
CA VAL A 796 35.22 9.67 -22.55
C VAL A 796 35.86 9.61 -21.16
N LEU A 797 36.47 10.70 -20.70
CA LEU A 797 37.04 10.78 -19.34
C LEU A 797 36.00 10.59 -18.25
N GLU A 798 34.82 11.21 -18.39
CA GLU A 798 33.72 11.08 -17.44
C GLU A 798 33.28 9.62 -17.30
N GLU A 799 33.03 8.91 -18.40
CA GLU A 799 32.59 7.50 -18.37
C GLU A 799 33.69 6.58 -17.84
N MET A 800 34.97 6.81 -18.21
CA MET A 800 36.10 6.03 -17.70
C MET A 800 36.31 6.22 -16.20
N CYS A 801 36.25 7.47 -15.72
CA CYS A 801 36.50 7.78 -14.30
C CYS A 801 35.27 7.51 -13.40
N GLY A 802 34.07 7.62 -13.98
CA GLY A 802 32.80 7.38 -13.28
C GLY A 802 32.30 5.94 -13.35
N GLY A 803 32.99 5.06 -14.08
CA GLY A 803 32.60 3.66 -14.21
C GLY A 803 32.70 2.87 -12.90
N GLU A 804 31.73 1.98 -12.66
CA GLU A 804 31.63 1.21 -11.42
C GLU A 804 32.54 -0.04 -11.38
N ARG A 805 33.08 -0.44 -12.54
CA ARG A 805 33.95 -1.63 -12.71
C ARG A 805 35.31 -1.45 -12.02
N ASP A 806 35.89 -2.57 -11.57
CA ASP A 806 37.20 -2.56 -10.91
C ASP A 806 38.32 -2.07 -11.82
N GLU A 807 38.25 -2.34 -13.12
CA GLU A 807 39.24 -1.83 -14.09
C GLU A 807 39.20 -0.30 -14.20
N CYS A 808 38.01 0.31 -14.14
CA CYS A 808 37.86 1.77 -14.11
C CYS A 808 38.49 2.38 -12.86
N ARG A 809 38.26 1.75 -11.69
CA ARG A 809 38.83 2.20 -10.41
C ARG A 809 40.36 2.09 -10.43
N SER A 810 40.90 0.97 -10.91
CA SER A 810 42.34 0.76 -11.07
C SER A 810 42.96 1.79 -12.01
N PHE A 811 42.32 2.07 -13.15
CA PHE A 811 42.75 3.10 -14.08
C PHE A 811 42.86 4.48 -13.41
N VAL A 812 41.85 4.89 -12.64
CA VAL A 812 41.85 6.18 -11.94
C VAL A 812 42.98 6.25 -10.92
N VAL A 813 43.20 5.18 -10.14
CA VAL A 813 44.29 5.14 -9.15
C VAL A 813 45.65 5.20 -9.82
N ALA A 814 45.85 4.45 -10.91
CA ALA A 814 47.12 4.39 -11.63
C ALA A 814 47.46 5.72 -12.35
N ASN A 815 46.45 6.46 -12.81
CA ASN A 815 46.63 7.67 -13.62
C ASN A 815 46.24 8.98 -12.90
N LEU A 816 46.02 8.94 -11.58
CA LEU A 816 45.43 10.06 -10.82
C LEU A 816 46.18 11.39 -11.00
N GLU A 817 47.51 11.38 -10.86
CA GLU A 817 48.32 12.60 -10.97
C GLU A 817 48.33 13.14 -12.40
N THR A 818 48.42 12.27 -13.41
CA THR A 818 48.35 12.65 -14.82
C THR A 818 46.97 13.25 -15.15
N LEU A 819 45.89 12.64 -14.67
CA LEU A 819 44.53 13.13 -14.85
C LEU A 819 44.35 14.53 -14.22
N LYS A 820 44.88 14.76 -13.01
CA LYS A 820 44.84 16.09 -12.35
C LYS A 820 45.54 17.16 -13.20
N VAL A 821 46.76 16.88 -13.66
CA VAL A 821 47.54 17.83 -14.46
C VAL A 821 46.81 18.16 -15.76
N VAL A 822 46.39 17.13 -16.50
CA VAL A 822 45.69 17.31 -17.79
C VAL A 822 44.41 18.10 -17.60
N LEU A 823 43.56 17.76 -16.62
CA LEU A 823 42.30 18.48 -16.39
C LEU A 823 42.54 19.95 -15.99
N LEU A 824 43.53 20.25 -15.14
CA LEU A 824 43.84 21.62 -14.73
C LEU A 824 44.34 22.49 -15.89
N GLU A 825 45.03 21.90 -16.86
CA GLU A 825 45.52 22.57 -18.05
C GLU A 825 44.39 22.78 -19.08
N THR A 826 43.63 21.73 -19.38
CA THR A 826 42.67 21.74 -20.48
C THR A 826 41.35 22.43 -20.13
N LEU A 827 40.90 22.40 -18.86
CA LEU A 827 39.62 23.01 -18.44
C LEU A 827 39.59 24.53 -18.61
N LYS A 828 40.75 25.20 -18.53
CA LYS A 828 40.88 26.65 -18.75
C LYS A 828 40.46 27.03 -20.17
N ASN A 829 40.73 26.16 -21.14
CA ASN A 829 40.48 26.36 -22.57
C ASN A 829 39.24 25.61 -23.07
N ALA A 830 38.43 25.04 -22.18
CA ALA A 830 37.22 24.30 -22.54
C ALA A 830 36.16 25.24 -23.15
N SER A 831 35.54 24.82 -24.25
CA SER A 831 34.40 25.49 -24.86
C SER A 831 33.16 25.39 -23.96
N SER A 832 32.20 26.33 -24.11
CA SER A 832 30.98 26.34 -23.29
C SER A 832 30.20 25.00 -23.28
N PRO A 833 30.07 24.28 -24.42
CA PRO A 833 29.43 22.96 -24.42
C PRO A 833 30.20 21.86 -23.69
N ALA A 834 31.52 21.99 -23.55
CA ALA A 834 32.38 21.04 -22.87
C ALA A 834 32.48 21.30 -21.35
N LYS A 835 32.19 22.52 -20.90
CA LYS A 835 32.13 22.89 -19.46
C LYS A 835 30.89 22.34 -18.73
N ARG A 836 29.87 21.89 -19.47
CA ARG A 836 28.64 21.29 -18.96
C ARG A 836 28.71 19.78 -19.09
#